data_AF-A0A8H4NAP3-F1
#
_entry.id   AF-A0A8H4NAP3-F1
#
_cell.length_a   1.000
_cell.length_b   1.000
_cell.length_c   1.000
_cell.angle_alpha   90.00
_cell.angle_beta   90.00
_cell.angle_gamma   90.00
#
_symmetry.space_group_name_H-M   'P 1'
#
loop_
_entity.id
_entity.type
_entity.pdbx_description
1 polymer ?
#
loop_
_entity_poly.entity_id
_entity_poly.type
_entity_poly.pdbx_seq_one_letter_code
_entity_poly.pdbx_strand_id
1 'polypeptide(L)'
;MARHPCLTLVWVAGAVCNAIGAAAAAAPTWPSSTDELEDIMVLNTGYRARDFAVPVTPCGFSPEGAGRVQAAEWIRTAFHDMAGGSVYTGIGGLDASIAYETRSLENVGPAFNTTLATYAPYFTSKSSMADLIALGVYTAVRSCGGPVVPIRTGRVDATAAGPQGVPLPQNSLGTFQNQFLRTGFNSTEMIQVVACGHTLGGVHSANNPEIVPVGTTEDEVVKFDTTDAFDNKVVTEYLSNTTKNALVVGPSTSNGRNSDARVFASDKNVTVRALADPGTFNSVCARMMQKMIEVVPSGVVLTDPISIYDVKPSGLQLTLLGGGESIKLTGHIRVRTTERAASQIESVELVYKDRDGVESSATLSTESSGSASGFDDSFEFYGISANIPADSGISAFNVRITLTSGETELHDNNGSGFPLQDTVFFQSPQSCLAGTSMTVTAAVLTTQSAPTLNVTTKVPNSRSVLPSLSAATVAMTKGSSVGPYDLYSATVTLTSAQLDDTRFDVKVGSAIDAFKSSADLGDTCQDLSPAPPATTTTPSSSSTTAAPSSTTAPSLSSTTQPPASSSSAPTSTTTSTTPTTLACPNADGSDWTLAGGQTFTIRCGKDYQAGQIGVTWAASFEACLQACVDTATCEAVAYVGGATTGGQCYLKDQSAGSVDVEGVWGAVLRT
;
A
#
# COMPACT_ATOMS: atom_id res chain seq x y z
N MET A 1 76.77 49.08 2.23
CA MET A 1 76.88 48.23 1.03
C MET A 1 77.34 46.85 1.46
N ALA A 2 76.48 45.84 1.49
CA ALA A 2 76.92 44.44 1.53
C ALA A 2 75.76 43.48 1.20
N ARG A 3 76.17 42.40 0.55
CA ARG A 3 75.47 41.26 -0.06
C ARG A 3 74.57 40.43 0.89
N HIS A 4 73.63 39.70 0.28
CA HIS A 4 73.01 38.42 0.72
C HIS A 4 73.96 37.49 1.53
N PRO A 5 73.47 36.59 2.44
CA PRO A 5 72.54 35.49 2.07
C PRO A 5 71.60 34.87 3.15
N CYS A 6 70.66 34.05 2.63
CA CYS A 6 70.01 32.84 3.17
C CYS A 6 69.36 32.80 4.57
N LEU A 7 68.02 32.66 4.59
CA LEU A 7 67.33 31.87 5.62
C LEU A 7 66.19 31.05 4.98
N THR A 8 66.18 29.76 5.31
CA THR A 8 65.28 28.68 4.89
C THR A 8 63.83 28.91 5.33
N LEU A 9 62.88 28.84 4.38
CA LEU A 9 61.45 28.73 4.69
C LEU A 9 61.10 27.27 4.99
N VAL A 10 60.72 27.00 6.25
CA VAL A 10 60.07 25.75 6.65
C VAL A 10 58.57 25.89 6.37
N TRP A 11 58.05 24.92 5.63
CA TRP A 11 56.62 24.74 5.37
C TRP A 11 55.90 24.33 6.66
N VAL A 12 54.86 25.08 7.04
CA VAL A 12 53.82 24.61 7.96
C VAL A 12 52.54 24.46 7.15
N ALA A 13 52.11 23.22 6.97
CA ALA A 13 50.84 22.87 6.36
C ALA A 13 49.70 23.25 7.32
N GLY A 14 48.90 24.25 6.95
CA GLY A 14 47.60 24.49 7.57
C GLY A 14 46.53 23.72 6.81
N ALA A 15 46.06 22.61 7.38
CA ALA A 15 44.86 21.94 6.92
C ALA A 15 43.64 22.80 7.31
N VAL A 16 43.07 23.51 6.34
CA VAL A 16 41.75 24.13 6.48
C VAL A 16 40.73 23.01 6.24
N CYS A 17 40.24 22.39 7.31
CA CYS A 17 39.03 21.58 7.27
C CYS A 17 37.85 22.52 6.96
N ASN A 18 37.46 22.62 5.69
CA ASN A 18 36.13 23.09 5.32
C ASN A 18 35.12 22.01 5.71
N ALA A 19 34.64 22.05 6.95
CA ALA A 19 33.41 21.38 7.33
C ALA A 19 32.26 22.11 6.63
N ILE A 20 31.89 21.64 5.44
CA ILE A 20 30.58 21.93 4.87
C ILE A 20 29.60 21.17 5.77
N GLY A 21 29.07 21.85 6.78
CA GLY A 21 27.93 21.34 7.52
C GLY A 21 26.77 21.22 6.53
N ALA A 22 26.43 19.99 6.13
CA ALA A 22 25.10 19.72 5.66
C ALA A 22 24.16 20.17 6.79
N ALA A 23 23.31 21.17 6.52
CA ALA A 23 22.25 21.50 7.46
C ALA A 23 21.43 20.22 7.66
N ALA A 24 21.51 19.63 8.86
CA ALA A 24 20.68 18.49 9.19
C ALA A 24 19.22 18.92 8.97
N ALA A 25 18.49 18.18 8.13
CA ALA A 25 17.06 18.41 7.97
C ALA A 25 16.41 18.30 9.36
N ALA A 26 15.53 19.26 9.69
CA ALA A 26 14.83 19.21 10.97
C ALA A 26 14.02 17.91 11.08
N ALA A 27 14.03 17.28 12.26
CA ALA A 27 13.25 16.07 12.49
C ALA A 27 11.75 16.37 12.27
N PRO A 28 10.98 15.43 11.66
CA PRO A 28 9.55 15.64 11.44
C PRO A 28 8.76 15.69 12.76
N THR A 29 7.73 16.52 12.84
CA THR A 29 6.81 16.62 13.99
C THR A 29 5.53 15.83 13.71
N TRP A 30 5.15 14.94 14.62
CA TRP A 30 3.92 14.15 14.56
C TRP A 30 2.77 14.79 15.37
N PRO A 31 1.51 14.71 14.96
CA PRO A 31 1.05 14.24 13.66
C PRO A 31 1.26 15.29 12.57
N SER A 32 1.37 14.82 11.33
CA SER A 32 1.50 15.65 10.13
C SER A 32 0.52 15.21 9.03
N SER A 33 0.36 16.05 8.01
CA SER A 33 -0.43 15.68 6.82
C SER A 33 0.19 14.55 5.99
N THR A 34 1.47 14.22 6.21
CA THR A 34 2.19 13.19 5.43
C THR A 34 2.20 11.82 6.09
N ASP A 35 1.66 11.68 7.31
CA ASP A 35 1.82 10.46 8.10
C ASP A 35 1.29 9.20 7.41
N GLU A 36 0.17 9.31 6.69
CA GLU A 36 -0.44 8.19 5.97
C GLU A 36 0.43 7.75 4.78
N LEU A 37 0.87 8.71 3.97
CA LEU A 37 1.74 8.44 2.81
C LEU A 37 3.12 7.94 3.25
N GLU A 38 3.63 8.41 4.39
CA GLU A 38 4.89 7.90 4.96
C GLU A 38 4.78 6.43 5.36
N ASP A 39 3.69 6.02 6.03
CA ASP A 39 3.48 4.60 6.35
C ASP A 39 3.37 3.75 5.07
N ILE A 40 2.62 4.22 4.05
CA ILE A 40 2.51 3.54 2.76
C ILE A 40 3.88 3.40 2.08
N MET A 41 4.75 4.41 2.21
CA MET A 41 6.08 4.46 1.59
C MET A 41 7.10 3.52 2.25
N VAL A 42 7.06 3.38 3.58
CA VAL A 42 8.15 2.73 4.33
C VAL A 42 7.78 1.40 4.97
N LEU A 43 6.50 1.07 5.11
CA LEU A 43 6.08 -0.21 5.70
C LEU A 43 5.76 -1.22 4.60
N ASN A 44 6.78 -1.64 3.84
CA ASN A 44 6.59 -2.54 2.69
C ASN A 44 6.34 -3.99 3.11
N THR A 45 6.97 -4.46 4.19
CA THR A 45 6.89 -5.85 4.66
C THR A 45 6.94 -5.92 6.19
N GLY A 46 6.49 -7.06 6.74
CA GLY A 46 6.55 -7.35 8.17
C GLY A 46 5.32 -6.88 8.94
N TYR A 47 5.51 -6.55 10.21
CA TYR A 47 4.43 -6.15 11.10
C TYR A 47 3.77 -4.85 10.63
N ARG A 48 2.44 -4.86 10.47
CA ARG A 48 1.63 -3.73 9.95
C ARG A 48 2.09 -3.23 8.58
N ALA A 49 2.63 -4.13 7.75
CA ALA A 49 2.91 -3.82 6.35
C ALA A 49 1.68 -3.21 5.68
N ARG A 50 1.92 -2.23 4.82
CA ARG A 50 0.90 -1.59 4.00
C ARG A 50 0.70 -2.31 2.68
N ASP A 51 1.57 -3.24 2.30
CA ASP A 51 1.52 -4.05 1.08
C ASP A 51 1.50 -3.27 -0.25
N PHE A 52 1.72 -1.94 -0.23
CA PHE A 52 1.73 -1.11 -1.42
C PHE A 52 2.81 -1.55 -2.42
N ALA A 53 3.99 -1.96 -1.95
CA ALA A 53 5.11 -2.37 -2.80
C ALA A 53 5.00 -3.80 -3.38
N VAL A 54 4.07 -4.62 -2.89
CA VAL A 54 3.95 -6.04 -3.29
C VAL A 54 3.81 -6.23 -4.80
N PRO A 55 2.94 -5.48 -5.51
CA PRO A 55 2.72 -5.69 -6.94
C PRO A 55 3.92 -5.39 -7.83
N VAL A 56 4.95 -4.71 -7.31
CA VAL A 56 6.16 -4.32 -8.05
C VAL A 56 7.44 -4.93 -7.47
N THR A 57 7.32 -5.87 -6.53
CA THR A 57 8.45 -6.49 -5.84
C THR A 57 8.39 -8.01 -6.00
N PRO A 58 9.42 -8.67 -6.58
CA PRO A 58 10.63 -8.09 -7.19
C PRO A 58 10.34 -7.30 -8.49
N CYS A 59 11.30 -6.50 -8.99
CA CYS A 59 11.11 -5.61 -10.14
C CYS A 59 10.38 -6.22 -11.36
N GLY A 60 10.79 -7.42 -11.78
CA GLY A 60 10.22 -8.12 -12.93
C GLY A 60 8.84 -8.76 -12.67
N PHE A 61 8.27 -8.59 -11.48
CA PHE A 61 6.96 -9.13 -11.12
C PHE A 61 5.81 -8.29 -11.68
N SER A 62 4.72 -8.97 -11.98
CA SER A 62 3.42 -8.36 -12.24
C SER A 62 2.30 -9.34 -11.87
N PRO A 63 1.26 -8.90 -11.15
CA PRO A 63 0.08 -9.73 -10.93
C PRO A 63 -0.72 -9.97 -12.23
N GLU A 64 -0.45 -9.21 -13.28
CA GLU A 64 -1.18 -9.24 -14.55
C GLU A 64 -0.67 -10.31 -15.54
N GLY A 65 0.31 -11.13 -15.14
CA GLY A 65 0.82 -12.26 -15.91
C GLY A 65 2.16 -12.03 -16.60
N ALA A 66 2.61 -13.04 -17.34
CA ALA A 66 3.90 -13.06 -18.03
C ALA A 66 4.03 -11.92 -19.05
N GLY A 67 5.26 -11.46 -19.28
CA GLY A 67 5.57 -10.31 -20.16
C GLY A 67 5.13 -8.93 -19.64
N ARG A 68 4.46 -8.85 -18.49
CA ARG A 68 4.08 -7.58 -17.84
C ARG A 68 5.09 -7.25 -16.73
N VAL A 69 5.48 -5.99 -16.61
CA VAL A 69 6.38 -5.48 -15.55
C VAL A 69 5.65 -4.33 -14.85
N GLN A 70 5.09 -4.59 -13.68
CA GLN A 70 4.17 -3.65 -13.03
C GLN A 70 4.87 -2.34 -12.63
N ALA A 71 6.15 -2.40 -12.27
CA ALA A 71 6.97 -1.22 -11.99
C ALA A 71 7.05 -0.27 -13.20
N ALA A 72 7.21 -0.82 -14.41
CA ALA A 72 7.25 -0.02 -15.64
C ALA A 72 5.88 0.64 -15.92
N GLU A 73 4.79 -0.04 -15.60
CA GLU A 73 3.43 0.48 -15.76
C GLU A 73 3.11 1.62 -14.80
N TRP A 74 3.66 1.58 -13.59
CA TRP A 74 3.51 2.65 -12.61
C TRP A 74 4.25 3.92 -13.06
N ILE A 75 5.49 3.78 -13.53
CA ILE A 75 6.25 4.89 -14.14
C ILE A 75 5.52 5.43 -15.37
N ARG A 76 4.99 4.55 -16.23
CA ARG A 76 4.20 4.94 -17.40
C ARG A 76 2.92 5.69 -17.00
N THR A 77 2.21 5.23 -15.98
CA THR A 77 0.99 5.89 -15.50
C THR A 77 1.29 7.31 -15.01
N ALA A 78 2.36 7.49 -14.23
CA ALA A 78 2.80 8.81 -13.79
C ALA A 78 3.22 9.72 -14.94
N PHE A 79 3.97 9.20 -15.93
CA PHE A 79 4.35 9.97 -17.11
C PHE A 79 3.12 10.43 -17.90
N HIS A 80 2.17 9.54 -18.13
CA HIS A 80 0.97 9.84 -18.92
C HIS A 80 0.02 10.81 -18.21
N ASP A 81 -0.12 10.71 -16.88
CA ASP A 81 -0.85 11.68 -16.06
C ASP A 81 -0.20 13.08 -16.20
N MET A 82 1.13 13.15 -16.04
CA MET A 82 1.88 14.39 -16.17
C MET A 82 1.85 15.00 -17.57
N ALA A 83 1.93 14.18 -18.62
CA ALA A 83 2.30 14.62 -19.97
C ALA A 83 1.28 15.57 -20.62
N GLY A 84 0.01 15.55 -20.21
CA GLY A 84 -1.00 16.52 -20.62
C GLY A 84 -0.77 17.94 -20.08
N GLY A 85 0.06 18.07 -19.05
CA GLY A 85 0.32 19.32 -18.34
C GLY A 85 1.05 20.40 -19.13
N SER A 86 0.98 21.63 -18.61
CA SER A 86 1.75 22.75 -19.12
C SER A 86 2.23 23.71 -18.04
N VAL A 87 3.55 23.93 -17.98
CA VAL A 87 4.16 24.94 -17.10
C VAL A 87 3.91 26.37 -17.58
N TYR A 88 3.41 26.55 -18.81
CA TYR A 88 3.09 27.87 -19.38
C TYR A 88 1.67 28.33 -19.04
N THR A 89 0.70 27.41 -19.09
CA THR A 89 -0.69 27.72 -18.74
C THR A 89 -1.00 27.40 -17.28
N GLY A 90 -0.20 26.54 -16.63
CA GLY A 90 -0.44 26.09 -15.27
C GLY A 90 -1.57 25.06 -15.15
N ILE A 91 -1.95 24.39 -16.24
CA ILE A 91 -3.06 23.44 -16.28
C ILE A 91 -2.50 22.02 -16.47
N GLY A 92 -3.09 21.04 -15.77
CA GLY A 92 -2.68 19.64 -15.79
C GLY A 92 -1.34 19.42 -15.11
N GLY A 93 -0.76 18.24 -15.33
CA GLY A 93 0.43 17.76 -14.63
C GLY A 93 0.08 16.49 -13.87
N LEU A 94 0.86 16.16 -12.85
CA LEU A 94 0.59 15.01 -12.00
C LEU A 94 -0.56 15.35 -11.03
N ASP A 95 -1.79 15.19 -11.49
CA ASP A 95 -3.02 15.53 -10.77
C ASP A 95 -4.07 14.41 -10.82
N ALA A 96 -3.69 13.19 -11.23
CA ALA A 96 -4.56 12.03 -11.38
C ALA A 96 -5.70 12.21 -12.42
N SER A 97 -5.59 13.17 -13.35
CA SER A 97 -6.53 13.29 -14.47
C SER A 97 -6.55 12.05 -15.37
N ILE A 98 -5.48 11.24 -15.37
CA ILE A 98 -5.40 9.96 -16.10
C ILE A 98 -6.58 9.03 -15.79
N ALA A 99 -7.18 9.12 -14.60
CA ALA A 99 -8.36 8.34 -14.20
C ALA A 99 -9.60 8.62 -15.08
N TYR A 100 -9.65 9.77 -15.76
CA TYR A 100 -10.70 10.16 -16.70
C TYR A 100 -10.30 9.92 -18.16
N GLU A 101 -9.08 9.47 -18.42
CA GLU A 101 -8.44 9.49 -19.74
C GLU A 101 -8.02 8.12 -20.25
N THR A 102 -8.30 7.05 -19.52
CA THR A 102 -7.87 5.67 -19.86
C THR A 102 -8.48 5.12 -21.16
N ARG A 103 -9.45 5.85 -21.74
CA ARG A 103 -10.06 5.54 -23.05
C ARG A 103 -9.50 6.41 -24.19
N SER A 104 -8.54 7.29 -23.92
CA SER A 104 -7.90 8.10 -24.94
C SER A 104 -6.99 7.23 -25.83
N LEU A 105 -6.88 7.59 -27.11
CA LEU A 105 -5.91 7.00 -28.04
C LEU A 105 -4.45 7.28 -27.65
N GLU A 106 -4.22 8.25 -26.76
CA GLU A 106 -2.91 8.55 -26.21
C GLU A 106 -2.54 7.63 -25.02
N ASN A 107 -3.53 6.91 -24.47
CA ASN A 107 -3.42 6.09 -23.26
C ASN A 107 -3.84 4.63 -23.52
N VAL A 108 -3.38 4.04 -24.62
CA VAL A 108 -3.75 2.67 -25.01
C VAL A 108 -3.10 1.63 -24.09
N GLY A 109 -3.87 0.63 -23.70
CA GLY A 109 -3.42 -0.54 -22.94
C GLY A 109 -3.92 -0.58 -21.49
N PRO A 110 -3.87 -1.75 -20.84
CA PRO A 110 -4.51 -1.96 -19.54
C PRO A 110 -3.78 -1.30 -18.36
N ALA A 111 -2.50 -0.95 -18.53
CA ALA A 111 -1.60 -0.47 -17.48
C ALA A 111 -2.19 0.63 -16.57
N PHE A 112 -2.93 1.58 -17.14
CA PHE A 112 -3.52 2.69 -16.37
C PHE A 112 -4.63 2.20 -15.44
N ASN A 113 -5.55 1.38 -15.94
CA ASN A 113 -6.64 0.83 -15.12
C ASN A 113 -6.10 -0.09 -14.04
N THR A 114 -5.12 -0.96 -14.36
CA THR A 114 -4.52 -1.90 -13.39
C THR A 114 -3.73 -1.15 -12.31
N THR A 115 -2.96 -0.13 -12.69
CA THR A 115 -2.24 0.73 -11.74
C THR A 115 -3.20 1.47 -10.81
N LEU A 116 -4.22 2.15 -11.36
CA LEU A 116 -5.18 2.91 -10.55
C LEU A 116 -6.04 2.00 -9.65
N ALA A 117 -6.41 0.81 -10.13
CA ALA A 117 -7.11 -0.19 -9.32
C ALA A 117 -6.24 -0.68 -8.15
N THR A 118 -4.93 -0.83 -8.38
CA THR A 118 -3.95 -1.20 -7.35
C THR A 118 -3.82 -0.10 -6.28
N TYR A 119 -3.91 1.17 -6.66
CA TYR A 119 -3.84 2.30 -5.73
C TYR A 119 -5.16 2.61 -5.02
N ALA A 120 -6.30 2.19 -5.59
CA ALA A 120 -7.63 2.53 -5.08
C ALA A 120 -7.87 2.21 -3.59
N PRO A 121 -7.35 1.11 -3.01
CA PRO A 121 -7.49 0.85 -1.56
C PRO A 121 -6.81 1.92 -0.68
N TYR A 122 -5.74 2.55 -1.18
CA TYR A 122 -4.98 3.56 -0.46
C TYR A 122 -5.52 4.97 -0.64
N PHE A 123 -6.48 5.19 -1.54
CA PHE A 123 -7.05 6.50 -1.82
C PHE A 123 -7.95 6.98 -0.67
N THR A 124 -7.54 8.06 0.01
CA THR A 124 -8.29 8.64 1.14
C THR A 124 -8.15 10.16 1.17
N SER A 125 -8.82 10.82 2.12
CA SER A 125 -8.62 12.25 2.39
C SER A 125 -7.22 12.62 2.88
N LYS A 126 -6.38 11.65 3.27
CA LYS A 126 -4.98 11.83 3.67
C LYS A 126 -3.96 11.31 2.65
N SER A 127 -4.44 10.79 1.52
CA SER A 127 -3.62 10.16 0.47
C SER A 127 -4.34 10.31 -0.87
N SER A 128 -4.18 11.49 -1.49
CA SER A 128 -4.75 11.78 -2.81
C SER A 128 -4.21 10.80 -3.85
N MET A 129 -4.98 10.52 -4.91
CA MET A 129 -4.53 9.63 -5.97
C MET A 129 -3.27 10.18 -6.65
N ALA A 130 -3.19 11.49 -6.85
CA ALA A 130 -2.04 12.14 -7.44
C ALA A 130 -0.77 11.95 -6.59
N ASP A 131 -0.88 12.02 -5.26
CA ASP A 131 0.24 11.71 -4.37
C ASP A 131 0.57 10.21 -4.36
N LEU A 132 -0.42 9.32 -4.51
CA LEU A 132 -0.19 7.88 -4.66
C LEU A 132 0.50 7.53 -5.98
N ILE A 133 0.19 8.22 -7.08
CA ILE A 133 0.89 8.08 -8.37
C ILE A 133 2.34 8.52 -8.22
N ALA A 134 2.60 9.66 -7.54
CA ALA A 134 3.97 10.11 -7.25
C ALA A 134 4.74 9.09 -6.41
N LEU A 135 4.11 8.59 -5.34
CA LEU A 135 4.68 7.55 -4.47
C LEU A 135 4.94 6.25 -5.26
N GLY A 136 4.06 5.91 -6.19
CA GLY A 136 4.22 4.81 -7.13
C GLY A 136 5.53 4.88 -7.92
N VAL A 137 5.96 6.06 -8.34
CA VAL A 137 7.25 6.24 -9.03
C VAL A 137 8.42 5.91 -8.10
N TYR A 138 8.41 6.40 -6.85
CA TYR A 138 9.42 6.00 -5.86
C TYR A 138 9.43 4.49 -5.68
N THR A 139 8.28 3.88 -5.43
CA THR A 139 8.17 2.45 -5.15
C THR A 139 8.65 1.61 -6.32
N ALA A 140 8.26 1.95 -7.56
CA ALA A 140 8.68 1.26 -8.77
C ALA A 140 10.18 1.40 -9.05
N VAL A 141 10.75 2.60 -8.91
CA VAL A 141 12.19 2.82 -9.11
C VAL A 141 12.99 2.04 -8.08
N ARG A 142 12.55 2.07 -6.81
CA ARG A 142 13.26 1.44 -5.70
C ARG A 142 13.16 -0.08 -5.66
N SER A 143 12.00 -0.65 -6.00
CA SER A 143 11.86 -2.11 -6.14
C SER A 143 12.74 -2.68 -7.26
N CYS A 144 13.14 -1.83 -8.21
CA CYS A 144 14.05 -2.13 -9.31
C CYS A 144 15.52 -1.78 -9.06
N GLY A 145 15.90 -1.44 -7.83
CA GLY A 145 17.29 -1.11 -7.47
C GLY A 145 17.76 0.27 -7.94
N GLY A 146 16.83 1.12 -8.36
CA GLY A 146 17.09 2.48 -8.81
C GLY A 146 17.35 3.47 -7.68
N PRO A 147 17.57 4.76 -8.02
CA PRO A 147 17.83 5.81 -7.04
C PRO A 147 16.62 6.12 -6.15
N VAL A 148 16.88 6.76 -5.01
CA VAL A 148 15.83 7.42 -4.22
C VAL A 148 15.25 8.60 -5.01
N VAL A 149 13.93 8.59 -5.17
CA VAL A 149 13.14 9.71 -5.69
C VAL A 149 12.43 10.37 -4.51
N PRO A 150 12.83 11.59 -4.09
CA PRO A 150 12.18 12.26 -2.96
C PRO A 150 10.70 12.52 -3.24
N ILE A 151 9.82 12.11 -2.32
CA ILE A 151 8.37 12.30 -2.43
C ILE A 151 7.96 13.54 -1.65
N ARG A 152 7.53 14.58 -2.35
CA ARG A 152 6.74 15.69 -1.78
C ARG A 152 5.25 15.37 -1.95
N THR A 153 4.40 15.88 -1.08
CA THR A 153 2.94 15.63 -1.11
C THR A 153 2.16 16.94 -1.26
N GLY A 154 0.83 16.85 -1.30
CA GLY A 154 -0.06 18.01 -1.39
C GLY A 154 -0.65 18.20 -2.79
N ARG A 155 -0.53 17.20 -3.67
CA ARG A 155 -1.21 17.23 -4.97
C ARG A 155 -2.71 17.17 -4.78
N VAL A 156 -3.41 17.87 -5.67
CA VAL A 156 -4.87 17.96 -5.68
C VAL A 156 -5.37 17.12 -6.85
N ASP A 157 -6.25 16.16 -6.55
CA ASP A 157 -6.82 15.29 -7.57
C ASP A 157 -7.74 16.08 -8.52
N ALA A 158 -7.59 15.83 -9.81
CA ALA A 158 -8.43 16.35 -10.86
C ALA A 158 -9.86 15.79 -10.75
N THR A 159 -10.82 16.61 -11.15
CA THR A 159 -12.25 16.25 -11.17
C THR A 159 -12.77 15.97 -12.58
N ALA A 160 -11.89 16.03 -13.58
CA ALA A 160 -12.15 15.79 -14.99
C ALA A 160 -10.84 15.45 -15.72
N ALA A 161 -10.97 15.02 -16.98
CA ALA A 161 -9.82 14.82 -17.87
C ALA A 161 -9.05 16.13 -18.11
N GLY A 162 -7.73 16.01 -18.18
CA GLY A 162 -6.79 17.06 -18.52
C GLY A 162 -6.65 17.26 -20.04
N PRO A 163 -5.79 18.22 -20.45
CA PRO A 163 -5.48 18.44 -21.85
C PRO A 163 -4.78 17.22 -22.48
N GLN A 164 -5.07 16.94 -23.75
CA GLN A 164 -4.29 15.96 -24.53
C GLN A 164 -2.88 16.49 -24.82
N GLY A 165 -1.93 15.59 -25.06
CA GLY A 165 -0.58 15.98 -25.43
C GLY A 165 0.51 14.96 -25.13
N VAL A 166 0.18 13.70 -24.86
CA VAL A 166 1.16 12.65 -24.59
C VAL A 166 2.00 12.38 -25.85
N PRO A 167 3.35 12.29 -25.76
CA PRO A 167 4.19 11.88 -26.87
C PRO A 167 3.83 10.51 -27.43
N LEU A 168 3.62 10.41 -28.75
CA LEU A 168 3.33 9.14 -29.43
C LEU A 168 4.55 8.64 -30.21
N PRO A 169 4.72 7.31 -30.35
CA PRO A 169 5.89 6.73 -31.02
C PRO A 169 6.15 7.23 -32.43
N GLN A 170 5.13 7.67 -33.17
CA GLN A 170 5.24 8.21 -34.54
C GLN A 170 5.54 9.71 -34.63
N ASN A 171 5.48 10.46 -33.52
CA ASN A 171 5.66 11.91 -33.56
C ASN A 171 7.05 12.32 -34.06
N SER A 172 7.12 13.52 -34.65
CA SER A 172 8.38 14.08 -35.13
C SER A 172 9.27 14.55 -33.98
N LEU A 173 10.58 14.69 -34.21
CA LEU A 173 11.49 15.22 -33.19
C LEU A 173 11.06 16.62 -32.70
N GLY A 174 10.63 17.51 -33.61
CA GLY A 174 10.16 18.85 -33.24
C GLY A 174 8.87 18.80 -32.40
N THR A 175 8.00 17.81 -32.65
CA THR A 175 6.81 17.56 -31.83
C THR A 175 7.20 17.13 -30.42
N PHE A 176 8.12 16.17 -30.28
CA PHE A 176 8.64 15.75 -28.98
C PHE A 176 9.24 16.92 -28.22
N GLN A 177 10.14 17.69 -28.85
CA GLN A 177 10.75 18.87 -28.22
C GLN A 177 9.71 19.85 -27.69
N ASN A 178 8.63 20.11 -28.43
CA ASN A 178 7.55 20.98 -27.99
C ASN A 178 6.71 20.38 -26.84
N GLN A 179 6.40 19.08 -26.90
CA GLN A 179 5.63 18.39 -25.84
C GLN A 179 6.41 18.36 -24.52
N PHE A 180 7.69 18.01 -24.56
CA PHE A 180 8.56 18.01 -23.37
C PHE A 180 8.82 19.43 -22.85
N LEU A 181 9.05 20.40 -23.75
CA LEU A 181 9.23 21.79 -23.34
C LEU A 181 7.98 22.35 -22.64
N ARG A 182 6.78 21.97 -23.11
CA ARG A 182 5.50 22.34 -22.48
C ARG A 182 5.42 21.91 -21.02
N THR A 183 5.96 20.74 -20.66
CA THR A 183 6.00 20.23 -19.29
C THR A 183 7.27 20.64 -18.54
N GLY A 184 8.09 21.52 -19.11
CA GLY A 184 9.27 22.09 -18.46
C GLY A 184 10.57 21.33 -18.69
N PHE A 185 10.60 20.32 -19.57
CA PHE A 185 11.79 19.55 -19.92
C PHE A 185 12.45 20.12 -21.18
N ASN A 186 13.73 20.51 -21.09
CA ASN A 186 14.49 20.91 -22.27
C ASN A 186 14.89 19.68 -23.11
N SER A 187 15.51 19.88 -24.28
CA SER A 187 15.89 18.76 -25.18
C SER A 187 16.88 17.76 -24.57
N THR A 188 17.80 18.20 -23.71
CA THR A 188 18.69 17.28 -22.98
C THR A 188 17.91 16.46 -21.96
N GLU A 189 17.03 17.11 -21.20
CA GLU A 189 16.21 16.44 -20.19
C GLU A 189 15.18 15.50 -20.82
N MET A 190 14.67 15.79 -22.02
CA MET A 190 13.86 14.87 -22.83
C MET A 190 14.60 13.56 -23.08
N ILE A 191 15.88 13.61 -23.50
CA ILE A 191 16.70 12.40 -23.70
C ILE A 191 16.86 11.65 -22.38
N GLN A 192 17.14 12.38 -21.30
CA GLN A 192 17.37 11.80 -19.98
C GLN A 192 16.12 11.10 -19.45
N VAL A 193 14.96 11.76 -19.44
CA VAL A 193 13.73 11.18 -18.89
C VAL A 193 13.24 9.99 -19.73
N VAL A 194 13.43 10.01 -21.06
CA VAL A 194 13.12 8.84 -21.92
C VAL A 194 14.04 7.66 -21.58
N ALA A 195 15.35 7.88 -21.44
CA ALA A 195 16.27 6.81 -21.03
C ALA A 195 15.95 6.27 -19.62
N CYS A 196 15.61 7.14 -18.68
CA CYS A 196 15.25 6.74 -17.32
C CYS A 196 13.91 6.02 -17.22
N GLY A 197 12.93 6.33 -18.08
CA GLY A 197 11.66 5.61 -18.12
C GLY A 197 11.77 4.27 -18.84
N HIS A 198 12.48 4.25 -19.97
CA HIS A 198 12.61 3.08 -20.83
C HIS A 198 13.74 2.12 -20.43
N THR A 199 14.39 2.28 -19.26
CA THR A 199 15.16 1.15 -18.69
C THR A 199 14.25 0.04 -18.18
N LEU A 200 12.95 0.30 -17.96
CA LEU A 200 11.99 -0.68 -17.51
C LEU A 200 10.87 -0.92 -18.54
N GLY A 201 10.48 -2.18 -18.70
CA GLY A 201 9.32 -2.57 -19.51
C GLY A 201 9.63 -2.77 -20.99
N GLY A 202 8.61 -2.60 -21.83
CA GLY A 202 8.69 -2.89 -23.25
C GLY A 202 7.44 -2.53 -24.03
N VAL A 203 7.43 -2.89 -25.31
CA VAL A 203 6.30 -2.66 -26.23
C VAL A 203 5.54 -3.96 -26.47
N HIS A 204 4.26 -3.98 -26.11
CA HIS A 204 3.37 -5.13 -26.36
C HIS A 204 2.71 -5.06 -27.74
N SER A 205 2.69 -6.20 -28.44
CA SER A 205 2.11 -6.34 -29.79
C SER A 205 0.60 -6.05 -29.82
N ALA A 206 -0.13 -6.43 -28.76
CA ALA A 206 -1.58 -6.28 -28.67
C ALA A 206 -2.10 -4.85 -28.94
N ASN A 207 -1.29 -3.84 -28.58
CA ASN A 207 -1.63 -2.43 -28.73
C ASN A 207 -0.73 -1.71 -29.75
N ASN A 208 0.34 -2.37 -30.23
CA ASN A 208 1.34 -1.78 -31.11
C ASN A 208 1.84 -2.78 -32.19
N PRO A 209 0.94 -3.39 -32.98
CA PRO A 209 1.32 -4.44 -33.94
C PRO A 209 2.25 -3.93 -35.05
N GLU A 210 2.26 -2.62 -35.34
CA GLU A 210 3.17 -2.02 -36.30
C GLU A 210 4.60 -1.84 -35.76
N ILE A 211 4.79 -1.95 -34.45
CA ILE A 211 6.10 -1.85 -33.77
C ILE A 211 6.61 -3.26 -33.44
N VAL A 212 5.76 -4.07 -32.80
CA VAL A 212 6.02 -5.47 -32.46
C VAL A 212 4.94 -6.32 -33.12
N PRO A 213 5.23 -7.00 -34.25
CA PRO A 213 4.23 -7.82 -34.93
C PRO A 213 3.80 -9.02 -34.09
N VAL A 214 2.52 -9.36 -34.16
CA VAL A 214 1.93 -10.48 -33.41
C VAL A 214 2.60 -11.81 -33.77
N GLY A 215 2.90 -12.64 -32.77
CA GLY A 215 3.49 -13.97 -32.95
C GLY A 215 4.99 -13.97 -33.23
N THR A 216 5.68 -12.85 -33.01
CA THR A 216 7.12 -12.72 -33.32
C THR A 216 8.04 -12.78 -32.10
N THR A 217 7.51 -12.61 -30.89
CA THR A 217 8.30 -12.58 -29.66
C THR A 217 7.60 -13.33 -28.53
N GLU A 218 8.40 -13.78 -27.56
CA GLU A 218 7.89 -14.36 -26.31
C GLU A 218 7.02 -13.34 -25.57
N ASP A 219 5.94 -13.85 -24.96
CA ASP A 219 4.90 -13.06 -24.27
C ASP A 219 4.35 -11.86 -25.06
N GLU A 220 4.49 -11.87 -26.40
CA GLU A 220 4.02 -10.81 -27.28
C GLU A 220 4.59 -9.42 -26.92
N VAL A 221 5.80 -9.37 -26.36
CA VAL A 221 6.47 -8.13 -25.92
C VAL A 221 7.92 -8.06 -26.39
N VAL A 222 8.40 -6.85 -26.69
CA VAL A 222 9.84 -6.55 -26.81
C VAL A 222 10.23 -5.59 -25.70
N LYS A 223 11.06 -6.07 -24.77
CA LYS A 223 11.64 -5.23 -23.71
C LYS A 223 12.56 -4.15 -24.27
N PHE A 224 12.63 -3.02 -23.59
CA PHE A 224 13.47 -1.89 -24.00
C PHE A 224 14.96 -2.17 -23.81
N ASP A 225 15.32 -3.03 -22.85
CA ASP A 225 16.67 -3.59 -22.70
C ASP A 225 16.63 -5.04 -22.19
N THR A 226 17.80 -5.60 -21.86
CA THR A 226 17.93 -7.01 -21.46
C THR A 226 17.67 -7.31 -19.98
N THR A 227 17.27 -6.32 -19.18
CA THR A 227 17.17 -6.43 -17.72
C THR A 227 15.81 -6.00 -17.18
N ASP A 228 15.39 -6.63 -16.07
CA ASP A 228 14.30 -6.14 -15.23
C ASP A 228 14.92 -5.43 -14.01
N ALA A 229 15.67 -4.37 -14.27
CA ALA A 229 16.37 -3.57 -13.28
C ALA A 229 16.43 -2.10 -13.73
N PHE A 230 16.43 -1.17 -12.78
CA PHE A 230 16.58 0.24 -13.07
C PHE A 230 18.07 0.56 -13.24
N ASP A 231 18.60 0.32 -14.44
CA ASP A 231 20.02 0.45 -14.76
C ASP A 231 20.24 1.16 -16.11
N ASN A 232 21.48 1.19 -16.60
CA ASN A 232 21.81 1.89 -17.84
C ASN A 232 21.89 0.99 -19.07
N LYS A 233 21.25 -0.18 -19.07
CA LYS A 233 21.28 -1.12 -20.20
C LYS A 233 20.61 -0.58 -21.45
N VAL A 234 19.46 0.09 -21.33
CA VAL A 234 18.83 0.80 -22.46
C VAL A 234 19.79 1.77 -23.18
N VAL A 235 20.72 2.38 -22.45
CA VAL A 235 21.74 3.29 -22.99
C VAL A 235 22.93 2.53 -23.56
N THR A 236 23.52 1.61 -22.79
CA THR A 236 24.74 0.92 -23.19
C THR A 236 24.52 0.03 -24.40
N GLU A 237 23.38 -0.65 -24.48
CA GLU A 237 23.00 -1.49 -25.61
C GLU A 237 22.69 -0.67 -26.88
N TYR A 238 22.11 0.51 -26.72
CA TYR A 238 21.92 1.45 -27.82
C TYR A 238 23.27 1.88 -28.41
N LEU A 239 24.22 2.26 -27.55
CA LEU A 239 25.55 2.74 -27.98
C LEU A 239 26.43 1.63 -28.59
N SER A 240 26.27 0.38 -28.15
CA SER A 240 26.96 -0.79 -28.72
C SER A 240 26.29 -1.37 -29.96
N ASN A 241 25.14 -0.83 -30.38
CA ASN A 241 24.29 -1.38 -31.46
C ASN A 241 23.85 -2.83 -31.20
N THR A 242 23.65 -3.22 -29.93
CA THR A 242 23.16 -4.55 -29.55
C THR A 242 21.73 -4.55 -29.02
N THR A 243 21.13 -3.37 -28.86
CA THR A 243 19.77 -3.23 -28.34
C THR A 243 18.73 -3.96 -29.19
N LYS A 244 17.75 -4.54 -28.52
CA LYS A 244 16.54 -5.11 -29.13
C LYS A 244 15.33 -4.20 -29.02
N ASN A 245 15.47 -3.01 -28.43
CA ASN A 245 14.39 -2.06 -28.24
C ASN A 245 13.65 -1.81 -29.57
N ALA A 246 12.37 -2.19 -29.61
CA ALA A 246 11.55 -2.07 -30.82
C ALA A 246 11.27 -0.61 -31.22
N LEU A 247 11.55 0.38 -30.36
CA LEU A 247 11.52 1.82 -30.66
C LEU A 247 12.86 2.34 -31.21
N VAL A 248 13.88 1.47 -31.32
CA VAL A 248 15.17 1.79 -31.95
C VAL A 248 15.36 1.02 -33.26
N VAL A 249 15.10 -0.29 -33.23
CA VAL A 249 15.36 -1.23 -34.33
C VAL A 249 14.08 -1.98 -34.74
N GLY A 250 14.14 -2.72 -35.85
CA GLY A 250 13.02 -3.56 -36.30
C GLY A 250 11.99 -2.82 -37.14
N PRO A 251 10.74 -3.32 -37.22
CA PRO A 251 9.69 -2.81 -38.12
C PRO A 251 9.40 -1.31 -37.97
N SER A 252 9.53 -0.77 -36.75
CA SER A 252 9.30 0.64 -36.42
C SER A 252 10.15 1.61 -37.23
N THR A 253 11.34 1.19 -37.66
CA THR A 253 12.27 2.01 -38.47
C THR A 253 11.72 2.32 -39.85
N SER A 254 10.95 1.40 -40.43
CA SER A 254 10.38 1.52 -41.76
C SER A 254 9.10 2.37 -41.81
N ASN A 255 8.41 2.51 -40.67
CA ASN A 255 7.12 3.18 -40.57
C ASN A 255 7.14 4.43 -39.66
N GLY A 256 8.34 4.88 -39.27
CA GLY A 256 8.55 6.13 -38.51
C GLY A 256 8.12 6.08 -37.05
N ARG A 257 8.00 4.89 -36.45
CA ARG A 257 7.64 4.69 -35.03
C ARG A 257 8.84 4.42 -34.12
N ASN A 258 10.05 4.61 -34.63
CA ASN A 258 11.29 4.48 -33.87
C ASN A 258 11.59 5.75 -33.05
N SER A 259 10.76 6.04 -32.04
CA SER A 259 10.88 7.23 -31.18
C SER A 259 12.22 7.30 -30.45
N ASP A 260 12.64 6.22 -29.82
CA ASP A 260 13.84 6.20 -28.97
C ASP A 260 15.09 6.46 -29.78
N ALA A 261 15.21 5.85 -30.96
CA ALA A 261 16.31 6.16 -31.89
C ALA A 261 16.38 7.65 -32.23
N ARG A 262 15.24 8.30 -32.47
CA ARG A 262 15.18 9.73 -32.81
C ARG A 262 15.49 10.63 -31.63
N VAL A 263 14.98 10.30 -30.44
CA VAL A 263 15.25 11.06 -29.21
C VAL A 263 16.73 10.94 -28.84
N PHE A 264 17.27 9.72 -28.74
CA PHE A 264 18.67 9.49 -28.37
C PHE A 264 19.67 10.12 -29.35
N ALA A 265 19.35 10.12 -30.65
CA ALA A 265 20.19 10.74 -31.68
C ALA A 265 20.03 12.26 -31.81
N SER A 266 19.06 12.88 -31.13
CA SER A 266 18.67 14.28 -31.37
C SER A 266 19.77 15.29 -31.06
N ASP A 267 20.72 14.95 -30.19
CA ASP A 267 21.89 15.78 -29.84
C ASP A 267 23.22 15.19 -30.32
N LYS A 268 23.18 14.31 -31.33
CA LYS A 268 24.34 13.54 -31.81
C LYS A 268 24.91 12.57 -30.76
N ASN A 269 24.03 11.99 -29.96
CA ASN A 269 24.32 11.03 -28.90
C ASN A 269 25.17 11.59 -27.75
N VAL A 270 25.24 12.91 -27.57
CA VAL A 270 26.07 13.51 -26.50
C VAL A 270 25.51 13.14 -25.13
N THR A 271 24.20 13.31 -24.93
CA THR A 271 23.55 13.03 -23.65
C THR A 271 23.54 11.53 -23.34
N VAL A 272 23.16 10.67 -24.30
CA VAL A 272 23.16 9.21 -24.07
C VAL A 272 24.58 8.67 -23.82
N ARG A 273 25.63 9.22 -24.43
CA ARG A 273 27.01 8.82 -24.08
C ARG A 273 27.37 9.14 -22.62
N ALA A 274 26.89 10.26 -22.08
CA ALA A 274 27.10 10.59 -20.67
C ALA A 274 26.35 9.61 -19.73
N LEU A 275 25.17 9.16 -20.13
CA LEU A 275 24.36 8.19 -19.38
C LEU A 275 24.91 6.75 -19.41
N ALA A 276 25.96 6.48 -20.20
CA ALA A 276 26.61 5.17 -20.22
C ALA A 276 27.40 4.87 -18.93
N ASP A 277 27.66 5.88 -18.09
CA ASP A 277 28.20 5.70 -16.74
C ASP A 277 27.05 5.40 -15.74
N PRO A 278 27.09 4.28 -14.99
CA PRO A 278 26.00 3.91 -14.08
C PRO A 278 25.71 4.94 -12.98
N GLY A 279 26.74 5.60 -12.42
CA GLY A 279 26.55 6.62 -11.39
C GLY A 279 25.90 7.89 -11.93
N THR A 280 26.29 8.29 -13.14
CA THR A 280 25.68 9.40 -13.87
C THR A 280 24.24 9.08 -14.24
N PHE A 281 23.96 7.88 -14.74
CA PHE A 281 22.60 7.43 -15.02
C PHE A 281 21.72 7.51 -13.77
N ASN A 282 22.16 6.90 -12.66
CA ASN A 282 21.42 6.86 -11.41
C ASN A 282 21.12 8.28 -10.87
N SER A 283 22.14 9.16 -10.81
CA SER A 283 21.97 10.54 -10.32
C SER A 283 21.14 11.43 -11.25
N VAL A 284 21.21 11.23 -12.57
CA VAL A 284 20.35 11.94 -13.54
C VAL A 284 18.92 11.45 -13.41
N CYS A 285 18.69 10.14 -13.33
CA CYS A 285 17.36 9.57 -13.24
C CYS A 285 16.65 9.90 -11.94
N ALA A 286 17.36 10.02 -10.81
CA ALA A 286 16.82 10.57 -9.58
C ALA A 286 16.18 11.96 -9.82
N ARG A 287 16.91 12.85 -10.49
CA ARG A 287 16.44 14.22 -10.80
C ARG A 287 15.32 14.22 -11.83
N MET A 288 15.38 13.37 -12.86
CA MET A 288 14.35 13.35 -13.90
C MET A 288 13.03 12.76 -13.41
N MET A 289 13.08 11.69 -12.62
CA MET A 289 11.89 11.10 -12.00
C MET A 289 11.27 12.05 -10.98
N GLN A 290 12.09 12.73 -10.17
CA GLN A 290 11.62 13.79 -9.28
C GLN A 290 10.96 14.93 -10.07
N LYS A 291 11.62 15.45 -11.11
CA LYS A 291 11.07 16.52 -11.94
C LYS A 291 9.75 16.11 -12.61
N MET A 292 9.63 14.85 -13.04
CA MET A 292 8.41 14.30 -13.65
C MET A 292 7.24 14.36 -12.67
N ILE A 293 7.42 13.91 -11.43
CA ILE A 293 6.34 13.91 -10.43
C ILE A 293 6.06 15.30 -9.85
N GLU A 294 6.91 16.30 -10.09
CA GLU A 294 6.76 17.67 -9.58
C GLU A 294 6.16 18.66 -10.61
N VAL A 295 5.81 18.22 -11.81
CA VAL A 295 4.98 19.02 -12.73
C VAL A 295 3.54 18.99 -12.21
N VAL A 296 3.06 20.10 -11.63
CA VAL A 296 1.73 20.18 -11.01
C VAL A 296 0.95 21.41 -11.49
N PRO A 297 -0.39 21.41 -11.38
CA PRO A 297 -1.20 22.58 -11.70
C PRO A 297 -0.84 23.84 -10.90
N SER A 298 -1.13 25.00 -11.45
CA SER A 298 -0.93 26.28 -10.76
C SER A 298 -1.74 26.38 -9.47
N GLY A 299 -1.11 26.89 -8.42
CA GLY A 299 -1.72 27.02 -7.09
C GLY A 299 -1.52 25.80 -6.19
N VAL A 300 -1.07 24.66 -6.73
CA VAL A 300 -0.62 23.52 -5.91
C VAL A 300 0.73 23.88 -5.29
N VAL A 301 0.82 23.72 -3.96
CA VAL A 301 2.07 23.90 -3.21
C VAL A 301 2.44 22.56 -2.62
N LEU A 302 3.50 21.97 -3.13
CA LEU A 302 4.03 20.72 -2.59
C LEU A 302 4.77 20.96 -1.28
N THR A 303 4.69 20.00 -0.37
CA THR A 303 5.44 20.00 0.88
C THR A 303 6.96 19.90 0.63
N ASP A 304 7.75 19.99 1.69
CA ASP A 304 9.08 19.40 1.66
C ASP A 304 8.98 17.86 1.51
N PRO A 305 10.05 17.18 1.05
CA PRO A 305 10.03 15.73 0.93
C PRO A 305 9.68 15.05 2.26
N ILE A 306 8.93 13.95 2.18
CA ILE A 306 8.58 13.12 3.34
C ILE A 306 9.88 12.73 4.05
N SER A 307 9.97 13.11 5.32
CA SER A 307 11.07 12.74 6.20
C SER A 307 10.62 11.58 7.08
N ILE A 308 11.49 10.57 7.24
CA ILE A 308 11.16 9.38 8.03
C ILE A 308 11.28 9.72 9.51
N TYR A 309 10.24 9.37 10.27
CA TYR A 309 10.25 9.53 11.72
C TYR A 309 11.23 8.55 12.36
N ASP A 310 12.09 9.05 13.25
CA ASP A 310 12.89 8.22 14.14
C ASP A 310 11.99 7.48 15.14
N VAL A 311 11.00 8.19 15.70
CA VAL A 311 9.95 7.64 16.56
C VAL A 311 8.58 8.16 16.11
N LYS A 312 7.63 7.25 15.87
CA LYS A 312 6.27 7.56 15.41
C LYS A 312 5.21 6.79 16.19
N PRO A 313 4.23 7.45 16.83
CA PRO A 313 3.05 6.78 17.34
C PRO A 313 2.17 6.25 16.20
N SER A 314 1.58 5.06 16.39
CA SER A 314 0.75 4.41 15.38
C SER A 314 -0.47 3.72 16.01
N GLY A 315 -1.65 3.97 15.45
CA GLY A 315 -2.89 3.32 15.88
C GLY A 315 -3.25 3.56 17.35
N LEU A 316 -2.97 4.75 17.88
CA LEU A 316 -3.34 5.10 19.26
C LEU A 316 -4.87 5.11 19.40
N GLN A 317 -5.35 4.50 20.49
CA GLN A 317 -6.76 4.44 20.82
C GLN A 317 -6.95 4.57 22.33
N LEU A 318 -7.78 5.53 22.72
CA LEU A 318 -8.34 5.63 24.07
C LEU A 318 -9.68 4.88 24.10
N THR A 319 -9.96 4.16 25.18
CA THR A 319 -11.23 3.46 25.40
C THR A 319 -11.67 3.64 26.84
N LEU A 320 -12.90 4.09 27.07
CA LEU A 320 -13.39 4.29 28.43
C LEU A 320 -13.81 2.94 28.99
N LEU A 321 -13.32 2.60 30.17
CA LEU A 321 -13.68 1.33 30.80
C LEU A 321 -14.97 1.46 31.62
N GLY A 322 -15.62 0.32 31.86
CA GLY A 322 -16.84 0.27 32.68
C GLY A 322 -16.66 0.91 34.05
N GLY A 323 -17.68 1.60 34.55
CA GLY A 323 -17.61 2.42 35.76
C GLY A 323 -17.00 3.81 35.57
N GLY A 324 -16.27 4.05 34.47
CA GLY A 324 -15.75 5.37 34.11
C GLY A 324 -14.61 5.87 34.98
N GLU A 325 -13.95 4.99 35.73
CA GLU A 325 -12.79 5.33 36.58
C GLU A 325 -11.46 5.30 35.82
N SER A 326 -11.40 4.61 34.68
CA SER A 326 -10.16 4.42 33.92
C SER A 326 -10.41 4.48 32.41
N ILE A 327 -9.41 4.98 31.70
CA ILE A 327 -9.31 5.02 30.25
C ILE A 327 -8.17 4.08 29.87
N LYS A 328 -8.44 3.09 29.02
CA LYS A 328 -7.41 2.23 28.45
C LYS A 328 -6.79 2.91 27.25
N LEU A 329 -5.46 3.06 27.26
CA LEU A 329 -4.65 3.44 26.11
C LEU A 329 -4.07 2.19 25.46
N THR A 330 -4.36 2.00 24.18
CA THR A 330 -3.72 1.02 23.31
C THR A 330 -3.11 1.68 22.09
N GLY A 331 -2.15 1.02 21.44
CA GLY A 331 -1.53 1.49 20.21
C GLY A 331 -0.09 1.00 20.12
N HIS A 332 0.72 1.65 19.29
CA HIS A 332 2.12 1.28 19.12
C HIS A 332 3.01 2.52 19.05
N ILE A 333 4.26 2.35 19.47
CA ILE A 333 5.36 3.24 19.13
C ILE A 333 6.22 2.52 18.09
N ARG A 334 6.32 3.07 16.89
CA ARG A 334 7.24 2.61 15.85
C ARG A 334 8.57 3.31 16.01
N VAL A 335 9.64 2.54 16.21
CA VAL A 335 11.02 3.03 16.33
C VAL A 335 11.78 2.65 15.07
N ARG A 336 12.47 3.59 14.44
CA ARG A 336 13.32 3.36 13.27
C ARG A 336 14.62 2.69 13.71
N THR A 337 14.85 1.48 13.22
CA THR A 337 16.00 0.66 13.61
C THR A 337 17.16 0.70 12.62
N THR A 338 17.04 1.50 11.56
CA THR A 338 18.16 1.85 10.67
C THR A 338 19.20 2.68 11.39
N GLU A 339 18.76 3.62 12.23
CA GLU A 339 19.63 4.52 13.00
C GLU A 339 20.20 3.83 14.24
N ARG A 340 19.46 2.82 14.75
CA ARG A 340 19.79 2.05 15.95
C ARG A 340 19.32 0.62 15.84
N ALA A 341 20.22 -0.34 16.02
CA ALA A 341 19.82 -1.73 15.89
C ALA A 341 18.78 -2.10 16.97
N ALA A 342 17.75 -2.85 16.60
CA ALA A 342 16.71 -3.30 17.54
C ALA A 342 17.30 -4.03 18.77
N SER A 343 18.40 -4.76 18.59
CA SER A 343 19.13 -5.47 19.66
C SER A 343 19.80 -4.55 20.69
N GLN A 344 19.89 -3.25 20.40
CA GLN A 344 20.42 -2.25 21.32
C GLN A 344 19.33 -1.62 22.19
N ILE A 345 18.05 -1.85 21.88
CA ILE A 345 16.92 -1.28 22.63
C ILE A 345 16.57 -2.23 23.77
N GLU A 346 16.73 -1.76 25.01
CA GLU A 346 16.33 -2.50 26.22
C GLU A 346 14.84 -2.30 26.52
N SER A 347 14.36 -1.06 26.44
CA SER A 347 12.96 -0.74 26.70
C SER A 347 12.50 0.52 25.98
N VAL A 348 11.20 0.59 25.73
CA VAL A 348 10.50 1.79 25.25
C VAL A 348 9.37 2.10 26.23
N GLU A 349 9.28 3.34 26.67
CA GLU A 349 8.30 3.77 27.66
C GLU A 349 7.69 5.13 27.29
N LEU A 350 6.45 5.37 27.70
CA LEU A 350 5.79 6.65 27.55
C LEU A 350 5.87 7.44 28.85
N VAL A 351 6.35 8.67 28.77
CA VAL A 351 6.27 9.67 29.84
C VAL A 351 5.08 10.57 29.50
N TYR A 352 3.91 10.29 30.05
CA TYR A 352 2.69 11.01 29.70
C TYR A 352 2.42 12.21 30.61
N LYS A 353 1.67 13.16 30.07
CA LYS A 353 1.15 14.33 30.80
C LYS A 353 -0.34 14.17 30.98
N ASP A 354 -0.84 14.49 32.17
CA ASP A 354 -2.26 14.53 32.45
C ASP A 354 -2.97 15.62 31.62
N ARG A 355 -4.29 15.74 31.77
CA ARG A 355 -5.10 16.70 31.02
C ARG A 355 -4.70 18.16 31.26
N ASP A 356 -4.14 18.47 32.42
CA ASP A 356 -3.67 19.81 32.79
C ASP A 356 -2.22 20.06 32.34
N GLY A 357 -1.60 19.07 31.69
CA GLY A 357 -0.23 19.15 31.16
C GLY A 357 0.85 18.85 32.19
N VAL A 358 0.48 18.36 33.38
CA VAL A 358 1.43 17.95 34.42
C VAL A 358 1.96 16.57 34.08
N GLU A 359 3.29 16.43 34.08
CA GLU A 359 3.95 15.15 33.81
C GLU A 359 3.63 14.14 34.92
N SER A 360 3.20 12.94 34.53
CA SER A 360 2.95 11.84 35.44
C SER A 360 4.27 11.33 36.04
N SER A 361 4.25 11.03 37.35
CA SER A 361 5.40 10.42 38.02
C SER A 361 5.65 8.96 37.60
N ALA A 362 4.67 8.32 36.96
CA ALA A 362 4.76 6.95 36.45
C ALA A 362 4.82 6.93 34.92
N THR A 363 5.69 6.09 34.37
CA THR A 363 5.75 5.80 32.94
C THR A 363 4.84 4.65 32.55
N LEU A 364 4.43 4.62 31.28
CA LEU A 364 3.67 3.52 30.70
C LEU A 364 4.65 2.65 29.91
N SER A 365 4.81 1.41 30.35
CA SER A 365 5.65 0.42 29.67
C SER A 365 5.05 0.00 28.34
N THR A 366 5.90 -0.47 27.42
CA THR A 366 5.50 -1.07 26.15
C THR A 366 6.15 -2.45 25.98
N GLU A 367 5.65 -3.23 25.02
CA GLU A 367 6.19 -4.56 24.68
C GLU A 367 6.50 -4.66 23.19
N SER A 368 7.63 -5.28 22.81
CA SER A 368 7.93 -5.53 21.38
C SER A 368 6.80 -6.34 20.75
N SER A 369 6.32 -5.85 19.61
CA SER A 369 5.17 -6.38 18.87
C SER A 369 5.58 -6.98 17.51
N GLY A 370 6.70 -6.53 16.94
CA GLY A 370 7.23 -7.05 15.69
C GLY A 370 8.00 -6.03 14.88
N SER A 371 8.75 -6.53 13.91
CA SER A 371 9.58 -5.74 13.01
C SER A 371 8.92 -5.50 11.65
N ALA A 372 9.28 -4.39 11.02
CA ALA A 372 8.87 -4.06 9.66
C ALA A 372 10.04 -3.53 8.84
N SER A 373 9.91 -3.53 7.52
CA SER A 373 10.96 -3.04 6.63
C SER A 373 10.38 -2.38 5.38
N GLY A 374 11.01 -1.27 5.00
CA GLY A 374 10.89 -0.60 3.71
C GLY A 374 12.06 -0.95 2.79
N PHE A 375 12.28 -0.14 1.75
CA PHE A 375 13.42 -0.34 0.85
C PHE A 375 14.76 0.13 1.45
N ASP A 376 14.76 1.22 2.23
CA ASP A 376 15.95 1.76 2.89
C ASP A 376 15.94 1.57 4.41
N ASP A 377 14.76 1.31 4.98
CA ASP A 377 14.51 1.50 6.39
C ASP A 377 14.00 0.24 7.07
N SER A 378 14.44 0.04 8.31
CA SER A 378 13.90 -0.99 9.20
C SER A 378 13.26 -0.35 10.42
N PHE A 379 12.27 -1.05 10.99
CA PHE A 379 11.51 -0.58 12.15
C PHE A 379 11.23 -1.72 13.14
N GLU A 380 11.07 -1.35 14.41
CA GLU A 380 10.52 -2.21 15.47
C GLU A 380 9.31 -1.51 16.08
N PHE A 381 8.23 -2.25 16.33
CA PHE A 381 7.01 -1.74 16.96
C PHE A 381 6.92 -2.17 18.40
N TYR A 382 6.55 -1.24 19.28
CA TYR A 382 6.33 -1.47 20.69
C TYR A 382 4.89 -1.16 21.06
N GLY A 383 4.14 -2.20 21.43
CA GLY A 383 2.73 -2.17 21.77
C GLY A 383 2.47 -1.55 23.14
N ILE A 384 1.47 -0.70 23.21
CA ILE A 384 1.01 -0.02 24.42
C ILE A 384 -0.27 -0.73 24.88
N SER A 385 -0.34 -1.03 26.18
CA SER A 385 -1.59 -1.44 26.83
C SER A 385 -1.55 -1.01 28.29
N ALA A 386 -2.07 0.20 28.56
CA ALA A 386 -2.04 0.79 29.90
C ALA A 386 -3.38 1.44 30.26
N ASN A 387 -3.66 1.51 31.57
CA ASN A 387 -4.83 2.23 32.09
C ASN A 387 -4.39 3.57 32.68
N ILE A 388 -5.12 4.62 32.33
CA ILE A 388 -4.95 5.99 32.79
C ILE A 388 -6.19 6.35 33.63
N PRO A 389 -6.04 6.96 34.82
CA PRO A 389 -7.19 7.40 35.59
C PRO A 389 -8.03 8.43 34.81
N ALA A 390 -9.35 8.22 34.78
CA ALA A 390 -10.25 9.07 33.97
C ALA A 390 -10.41 10.49 34.54
N ASP A 391 -10.16 10.68 35.83
CA ASP A 391 -10.23 11.98 36.51
C ASP A 391 -9.10 12.93 36.06
N SER A 392 -7.89 12.42 35.92
CA SER A 392 -6.69 13.15 35.49
C SER A 392 -6.50 13.15 33.98
N GLY A 393 -6.82 12.04 33.29
CA GLY A 393 -6.79 11.98 31.83
C GLY A 393 -5.40 12.08 31.22
N ILE A 394 -5.34 12.47 29.94
CA ILE A 394 -4.10 12.61 29.17
C ILE A 394 -4.20 13.75 28.14
N SER A 395 -3.09 14.47 27.94
CA SER A 395 -2.98 15.53 26.91
C SER A 395 -1.86 15.29 25.89
N ALA A 396 -0.76 14.66 26.31
CA ALA A 396 0.39 14.35 25.48
C ALA A 396 1.29 13.29 26.15
N PHE A 397 2.30 12.82 25.42
CA PHE A 397 3.38 12.02 25.99
C PHE A 397 4.70 12.26 25.26
N ASN A 398 5.81 11.97 25.94
CA ASN A 398 7.12 11.79 25.32
C ASN A 398 7.45 10.30 25.28
N VAL A 399 8.35 9.91 24.39
CA VAL A 399 8.86 8.53 24.32
C VAL A 399 10.27 8.49 24.88
N ARG A 400 10.49 7.62 25.87
CA ARG A 400 11.81 7.32 26.41
C ARG A 400 12.26 5.97 25.92
N ILE A 401 13.40 5.94 25.23
CA ILE A 401 14.06 4.70 24.80
C ILE A 401 15.26 4.50 25.74
N THR A 402 15.34 3.34 26.38
CA THR A 402 16.52 2.93 27.14
C THR A 402 17.30 1.92 26.32
N LEU A 403 18.58 2.18 26.12
CA LEU A 403 19.48 1.29 25.41
C LEU A 403 20.08 0.25 26.38
N THR A 404 20.53 -0.89 25.85
CA THR A 404 21.21 -1.93 26.62
C THR A 404 22.53 -1.48 27.26
N SER A 405 23.06 -0.32 26.86
CA SER A 405 24.18 0.37 27.53
C SER A 405 23.78 1.07 28.83
N GLY A 406 22.48 1.24 29.09
CA GLY A 406 21.91 2.07 30.14
C GLY A 406 21.73 3.55 29.77
N GLU A 407 22.10 3.96 28.55
CA GLU A 407 21.83 5.31 28.04
C GLU A 407 20.35 5.48 27.72
N THR A 408 19.82 6.69 27.92
CA THR A 408 18.42 7.01 27.65
C THR A 408 18.31 8.11 26.60
N GLU A 409 17.36 7.91 25.69
CA GLU A 409 17.00 8.87 24.64
C GLU A 409 15.56 9.32 24.88
N LEU A 410 15.37 10.64 24.92
CA LEU A 410 14.05 11.23 25.08
C LEU A 410 13.62 11.84 23.75
N HIS A 411 12.54 11.31 23.19
CA HIS A 411 11.90 11.85 22.00
C HIS A 411 10.67 12.65 22.46
N ASP A 412 10.76 13.96 22.30
CA ASP A 412 9.77 14.94 22.77
C ASP A 412 9.04 15.63 21.62
N ASN A 413 9.09 15.06 20.42
CA ASN A 413 8.39 15.56 19.24
C ASN A 413 8.72 17.04 18.96
N ASN A 414 10.01 17.35 18.87
CA ASN A 414 10.54 18.71 18.68
C ASN A 414 10.11 19.68 19.80
N GLY A 415 10.14 19.20 21.05
CA GLY A 415 9.77 19.96 22.25
C GLY A 415 8.27 20.13 22.49
N SER A 416 7.41 19.64 21.59
CA SER A 416 5.95 19.81 21.71
C SER A 416 5.27 18.67 22.50
N GLY A 417 5.92 17.53 22.62
CA GLY A 417 5.32 16.25 23.01
C GLY A 417 4.44 15.66 21.91
N PHE A 418 4.24 14.34 21.92
CA PHE A 418 3.29 13.66 21.05
C PHE A 418 1.87 13.90 21.57
N PRO A 419 0.99 14.62 20.83
CA PRO A 419 -0.32 14.98 21.34
C PRO A 419 -1.25 13.76 21.41
N LEU A 420 -1.97 13.62 22.52
CA LEU A 420 -3.00 12.61 22.72
C LEU A 420 -4.00 13.12 23.75
N GLN A 421 -5.17 13.55 23.27
CA GLN A 421 -6.19 14.20 24.10
C GLN A 421 -7.31 13.24 24.49
N ASP A 422 -7.86 13.43 25.70
CA ASP A 422 -9.00 12.68 26.25
C ASP A 422 -10.32 13.47 26.29
N THR A 423 -10.41 14.62 25.60
CA THR A 423 -11.60 15.48 25.54
C THR A 423 -12.74 14.83 24.74
N VAL A 424 -12.40 14.20 23.62
CA VAL A 424 -13.30 13.35 22.83
C VAL A 424 -12.52 12.19 22.25
N PHE A 425 -13.05 10.98 22.34
CA PHE A 425 -12.45 9.82 21.69
C PHE A 425 -13.48 8.76 21.33
N PHE A 426 -13.21 8.08 20.23
CA PHE A 426 -14.03 7.01 19.69
C PHE A 426 -14.08 5.82 20.66
N GLN A 427 -15.27 5.31 20.96
CA GLN A 427 -15.47 4.09 21.73
C GLN A 427 -15.58 2.90 20.79
N SER A 428 -14.44 2.28 20.48
CA SER A 428 -14.39 1.10 19.59
C SER A 428 -15.36 -0.01 20.02
N PRO A 429 -15.41 -0.44 21.30
CA PRO A 429 -16.32 -1.52 21.70
C PRO A 429 -17.81 -1.17 21.58
N GLN A 430 -18.18 0.10 21.77
CA GLN A 430 -19.57 0.60 21.69
C GLN A 430 -19.96 1.01 20.26
N SER A 431 -19.09 0.78 19.28
CA SER A 431 -19.31 1.12 17.89
C SER A 431 -19.34 -0.14 17.05
N CYS A 432 -20.13 -0.14 15.99
CA CYS A 432 -20.34 -1.35 15.19
C CYS A 432 -20.80 -1.05 13.76
N LEU A 433 -20.62 -2.03 12.88
CA LEU A 433 -21.14 -2.05 11.53
C LEU A 433 -22.07 -3.26 11.36
N ALA A 434 -23.35 -3.06 11.67
CA ALA A 434 -24.36 -4.13 11.58
C ALA A 434 -24.98 -4.13 10.16
N GLY A 435 -24.49 -5.03 9.30
CA GLY A 435 -24.85 -5.04 7.88
C GLY A 435 -24.38 -3.76 7.19
N THR A 436 -25.29 -2.85 6.86
CA THR A 436 -24.98 -1.53 6.29
C THR A 436 -25.10 -0.38 7.28
N SER A 437 -25.49 -0.66 8.52
CA SER A 437 -25.74 0.35 9.54
C SER A 437 -24.50 0.56 10.40
N MET A 438 -23.74 1.62 10.10
CA MET A 438 -22.57 2.03 10.90
C MET A 438 -23.02 2.88 12.08
N THR A 439 -22.87 2.37 13.30
CA THR A 439 -23.11 3.14 14.54
C THR A 439 -21.78 3.46 15.19
N VAL A 440 -21.53 4.74 15.40
CA VAL A 440 -20.30 5.24 16.04
C VAL A 440 -20.66 5.88 17.37
N THR A 441 -19.98 5.46 18.43
CA THR A 441 -20.08 6.01 19.77
C THR A 441 -18.80 6.75 20.13
N ALA A 442 -18.91 7.91 20.76
CA ALA A 442 -17.82 8.71 21.28
C ALA A 442 -18.01 8.94 22.78
N ALA A 443 -16.91 8.90 23.55
CA ALA A 443 -16.87 9.42 24.91
C ALA A 443 -16.39 10.87 24.85
N VAL A 444 -17.14 11.78 25.49
CA VAL A 444 -16.86 13.22 25.49
C VAL A 444 -16.90 13.73 26.91
N LEU A 445 -15.92 14.54 27.33
CA LEU A 445 -15.94 15.14 28.67
C LEU A 445 -17.25 15.90 28.90
N THR A 446 -17.88 15.68 30.05
CA THR A 446 -19.18 16.28 30.45
C THR A 446 -19.21 17.81 30.42
N THR A 447 -18.03 18.45 30.41
CA THR A 447 -17.88 19.91 30.32
C THR A 447 -17.93 20.45 28.89
N GLN A 448 -17.96 19.58 27.88
CA GLN A 448 -17.94 19.94 26.47
C GLN A 448 -19.33 19.94 25.84
N SER A 449 -19.43 20.56 24.67
CA SER A 449 -20.63 20.49 23.84
C SER A 449 -20.81 19.12 23.18
N ALA A 450 -21.97 18.87 22.58
CA ALA A 450 -22.18 17.67 21.77
C ALA A 450 -21.16 17.58 20.62
N PRO A 451 -20.59 16.39 20.34
CA PRO A 451 -19.67 16.17 19.25
C PRO A 451 -20.41 15.98 17.91
N THR A 452 -19.64 15.97 16.84
CA THR A 452 -20.06 15.57 15.50
C THR A 452 -19.31 14.34 15.03
N LEU A 453 -20.00 13.49 14.27
CA LEU A 453 -19.41 12.41 13.49
C LEU A 453 -19.15 12.93 12.07
N ASN A 454 -17.89 12.96 11.64
CA ASN A 454 -17.52 13.27 10.26
C ASN A 454 -17.23 11.97 9.53
N VAL A 455 -17.85 11.75 8.38
CA VAL A 455 -17.71 10.51 7.59
C VAL A 455 -17.24 10.87 6.19
N THR A 456 -16.21 10.19 5.71
CA THR A 456 -15.73 10.27 4.33
C THR A 456 -15.93 8.92 3.66
N THR A 457 -16.67 8.89 2.56
CA THR A 457 -16.96 7.68 1.79
C THR A 457 -16.45 7.80 0.35
N LYS A 458 -16.15 6.66 -0.26
CA LYS A 458 -15.93 6.55 -1.70
C LYS A 458 -17.29 6.43 -2.40
N VAL A 459 -17.51 7.22 -3.44
CA VAL A 459 -18.73 7.22 -4.25
C VAL A 459 -18.37 6.92 -5.70
N PRO A 460 -19.01 5.94 -6.36
CA PRO A 460 -18.75 5.64 -7.76
C PRO A 460 -18.91 6.87 -8.66
N ASN A 461 -17.96 7.07 -9.58
CA ASN A 461 -17.99 8.17 -10.54
C ASN A 461 -18.08 7.60 -11.96
N SER A 462 -19.18 7.88 -12.67
CA SER A 462 -19.41 7.32 -14.01
C SER A 462 -18.47 7.85 -15.10
N ARG A 463 -17.70 8.91 -14.82
CA ARG A 463 -16.75 9.53 -15.76
C ARG A 463 -15.30 9.15 -15.49
N SER A 464 -15.02 8.45 -14.38
CA SER A 464 -13.69 8.07 -13.95
C SER A 464 -13.62 6.57 -13.71
N VAL A 465 -12.43 5.98 -13.80
CA VAL A 465 -12.21 4.61 -13.32
C VAL A 465 -12.00 4.56 -11.80
N LEU A 466 -11.87 5.72 -11.15
CA LEU A 466 -11.78 5.85 -9.70
C LEU A 466 -13.07 6.42 -9.09
N PRO A 467 -13.39 6.07 -7.83
CA PRO A 467 -14.45 6.76 -7.10
C PRO A 467 -14.04 8.19 -6.77
N SER A 468 -15.02 9.01 -6.37
CA SER A 468 -14.78 10.32 -5.76
C SER A 468 -15.03 10.26 -4.26
N LEU A 469 -14.30 11.07 -3.48
CA LEU A 469 -14.52 11.18 -2.04
C LEU A 469 -15.71 12.10 -1.75
N SER A 470 -16.59 11.67 -0.87
CA SER A 470 -17.73 12.44 -0.37
C SER A 470 -17.64 12.54 1.15
N ALA A 471 -17.75 13.75 1.69
CA ALA A 471 -17.73 14.00 3.13
C ALA A 471 -19.13 14.40 3.64
N ALA A 472 -19.50 13.91 4.81
CA ALA A 472 -20.73 14.25 5.51
C ALA A 472 -20.45 14.46 7.00
N THR A 473 -21.20 15.38 7.62
CA THR A 473 -21.14 15.64 9.07
C THR A 473 -22.51 15.33 9.67
N VAL A 474 -22.51 14.52 10.72
CA VAL A 474 -23.71 14.06 11.43
C VAL A 474 -23.64 14.50 12.88
N ALA A 475 -24.71 15.12 13.37
CA ALA A 475 -24.82 15.46 14.78
C ALA A 475 -24.98 14.17 15.61
N MET A 476 -24.23 14.05 16.70
CA MET A 476 -24.34 12.89 17.59
C MET A 476 -25.36 13.16 18.71
N THR A 477 -26.10 12.13 19.09
CA THR A 477 -27.12 12.20 20.13
C THR A 477 -26.53 11.75 21.46
N LYS A 478 -26.79 12.51 22.53
CA LYS A 478 -26.35 12.16 23.89
C LYS A 478 -27.05 10.89 24.39
N GLY A 479 -26.27 9.97 24.93
CA GLY A 479 -26.69 8.76 25.63
C GLY A 479 -26.47 8.88 27.14
N SER A 480 -25.91 7.83 27.75
CA SER A 480 -25.60 7.79 29.18
C SER A 480 -24.34 8.57 29.53
N SER A 481 -24.22 8.94 30.81
CA SER A 481 -22.97 9.44 31.39
C SER A 481 -22.28 8.31 32.15
N VAL A 482 -20.97 8.17 31.99
CA VAL A 482 -20.12 7.16 32.65
C VAL A 482 -18.86 7.85 33.16
N GLY A 483 -18.73 7.95 34.48
CA GLY A 483 -17.65 8.74 35.11
C GLY A 483 -17.69 10.21 34.66
N PRO A 484 -16.55 10.82 34.28
CA PRO A 484 -16.49 12.21 33.83
C PRO A 484 -16.93 12.42 32.36
N TYR A 485 -17.44 11.37 31.70
CA TYR A 485 -17.78 11.37 30.28
C TYR A 485 -19.28 11.23 30.02
N ASP A 486 -19.75 11.93 29.00
CA ASP A 486 -21.01 11.67 28.31
C ASP A 486 -20.73 10.82 27.06
N LEU A 487 -21.52 9.76 26.86
CA LEU A 487 -21.50 8.99 25.62
C LEU A 487 -22.41 9.67 24.59
N TYR A 488 -21.94 9.77 23.36
CA TYR A 488 -22.71 10.25 22.23
C TYR A 488 -22.67 9.23 21.11
N SER A 489 -23.77 9.02 20.39
CA SER A 489 -23.81 8.12 19.25
C SER A 489 -24.48 8.73 18.02
N ALA A 490 -24.06 8.28 16.85
CA ALA A 490 -24.71 8.55 15.58
C ALA A 490 -24.68 7.30 14.71
N THR A 491 -25.72 7.13 13.90
CA THR A 491 -25.83 6.02 12.95
C THR A 491 -25.88 6.56 11.52
N VAL A 492 -25.10 5.95 10.64
CA VAL A 492 -25.03 6.26 9.21
C VAL A 492 -25.23 4.98 8.41
N THR A 493 -26.07 5.04 7.38
CA THR A 493 -26.25 3.92 6.46
C THR A 493 -25.21 4.01 5.34
N LEU A 494 -24.43 2.95 5.18
CA LEU A 494 -23.44 2.79 4.12
C LEU A 494 -24.01 1.92 3.00
N THR A 495 -23.40 2.00 1.82
CA THR A 495 -23.62 1.00 0.76
C THR A 495 -22.64 -0.17 0.93
N SER A 496 -22.89 -1.31 0.28
CA SER A 496 -21.98 -2.47 0.34
C SER A 496 -20.55 -2.13 -0.12
N ALA A 497 -20.42 -1.22 -1.10
CA ALA A 497 -19.11 -0.77 -1.60
C ALA A 497 -18.36 0.18 -0.64
N GLN A 498 -18.99 0.59 0.46
CA GLN A 498 -18.44 1.56 1.42
C GLN A 498 -18.06 0.92 2.76
N LEU A 499 -18.36 -0.37 2.97
CA LEU A 499 -18.19 -1.04 4.27
C LEU A 499 -16.74 -1.08 4.72
N ASP A 500 -15.80 -1.31 3.80
CA ASP A 500 -14.39 -1.49 4.15
C ASP A 500 -13.54 -0.21 3.96
N ASP A 501 -14.09 0.77 3.23
CA ASP A 501 -13.35 1.95 2.75
C ASP A 501 -13.80 3.27 3.41
N THR A 502 -14.81 3.23 4.28
CA THR A 502 -15.29 4.44 4.95
C THR A 502 -14.34 4.87 6.06
N ARG A 503 -13.97 6.16 6.03
CA ARG A 503 -13.19 6.80 7.10
C ARG A 503 -14.08 7.69 7.93
N PHE A 504 -13.84 7.75 9.23
CA PHE A 504 -14.61 8.64 10.10
C PHE A 504 -13.79 9.24 11.24
N ASP A 505 -14.29 10.37 11.74
CA ASP A 505 -13.75 11.11 12.87
C ASP A 505 -14.86 11.45 13.87
N VAL A 506 -14.53 11.52 15.16
CA VAL A 506 -15.37 12.13 16.19
C VAL A 506 -14.73 13.42 16.66
N LYS A 507 -15.50 14.51 16.66
CA LYS A 507 -14.96 15.87 16.87
C LYS A 507 -15.82 16.70 17.80
N VAL A 508 -15.19 17.44 18.71
CA VAL A 508 -15.82 18.50 19.51
C VAL A 508 -14.91 19.72 19.60
N GLY A 509 -15.38 20.89 19.18
CA GLY A 509 -14.53 22.08 19.10
C GLY A 509 -13.27 21.82 18.24
N SER A 510 -12.10 22.01 18.84
CA SER A 510 -10.80 21.67 18.23
C SER A 510 -10.30 20.25 18.54
N ALA A 511 -10.90 19.56 19.51
CA ALA A 511 -10.53 18.20 19.87
C ALA A 511 -11.12 17.19 18.87
N ILE A 512 -10.32 16.22 18.46
CA ILE A 512 -10.67 15.25 17.45
C ILE A 512 -9.99 13.91 17.74
N ASP A 513 -10.72 12.82 17.49
CA ASP A 513 -10.15 11.49 17.31
C ASP A 513 -10.51 11.04 15.89
N ALA A 514 -9.49 10.92 15.04
CA ALA A 514 -9.63 11.00 13.59
C ALA A 514 -9.15 9.74 12.88
N PHE A 515 -9.57 9.63 11.61
CA PHE A 515 -9.10 8.69 10.61
C PHE A 515 -9.29 7.23 11.00
N LYS A 516 -10.42 6.93 11.65
CA LYS A 516 -10.84 5.56 11.97
C LYS A 516 -11.39 4.87 10.73
N SER A 517 -11.31 3.54 10.69
CA SER A 517 -11.85 2.72 9.61
C SER A 517 -13.18 2.10 10.01
N SER A 518 -14.15 2.08 9.10
CA SER A 518 -15.33 1.23 9.25
C SER A 518 -14.98 -0.26 9.21
N ALA A 519 -13.91 -0.65 8.51
CA ALA A 519 -13.42 -2.02 8.45
C ALA A 519 -12.95 -2.58 9.81
N ASP A 520 -12.61 -1.69 10.76
CA ASP A 520 -12.15 -2.07 12.10
C ASP A 520 -13.33 -2.26 13.09
N LEU A 521 -14.56 -2.02 12.65
CA LEU A 521 -15.76 -2.15 13.47
C LEU A 521 -16.23 -3.61 13.50
N GLY A 522 -16.57 -4.10 14.69
CA GLY A 522 -17.29 -5.36 14.82
C GLY A 522 -18.77 -5.24 14.44
N ASP A 523 -19.44 -6.37 14.27
CA ASP A 523 -20.84 -6.43 13.81
C ASP A 523 -21.86 -6.01 14.89
N THR A 524 -21.43 -5.97 16.15
CA THR A 524 -22.29 -5.73 17.32
C THR A 524 -21.71 -4.66 18.24
N CYS A 525 -22.54 -3.67 18.57
CA CYS A 525 -22.19 -2.62 19.52
C CYS A 525 -22.29 -3.20 20.94
N GLN A 526 -21.20 -3.14 21.71
CA GLN A 526 -21.18 -3.62 23.09
C GLN A 526 -21.66 -2.54 24.05
N ASP A 527 -22.42 -2.92 25.08
CA ASP A 527 -22.83 -1.99 26.13
C ASP A 527 -21.64 -1.60 27.03
N LEU A 528 -21.60 -0.34 27.47
CA LEU A 528 -20.67 0.12 28.51
C LEU A 528 -21.38 0.14 29.86
N SER A 529 -20.95 -0.70 30.80
CA SER A 529 -21.51 -0.72 32.16
C SER A 529 -21.24 0.62 32.87
N PRO A 530 -22.26 1.29 33.44
CA PRO A 530 -22.07 2.49 34.24
C PRO A 530 -21.49 2.18 35.64
N ALA A 531 -21.50 0.92 36.08
CA ALA A 531 -20.88 0.49 37.33
C ALA A 531 -19.47 -0.07 37.09
N PRO A 532 -18.51 0.15 38.00
CA PRO A 532 -17.19 -0.48 37.95
C PRO A 532 -17.32 -2.01 37.90
N PRO A 533 -16.37 -2.72 37.26
CA PRO A 533 -16.31 -4.17 37.34
C PRO A 533 -16.29 -4.58 38.82
N ALA A 534 -17.23 -5.44 39.24
CA ALA A 534 -17.24 -5.93 40.61
C ALA A 534 -15.90 -6.62 40.91
N THR A 535 -15.14 -6.10 41.87
CA THR A 535 -13.91 -6.74 42.37
C THR A 535 -14.28 -8.09 42.98
N THR A 536 -14.13 -9.18 42.22
CA THR A 536 -14.26 -10.53 42.76
C THR A 536 -13.01 -10.91 43.53
N THR A 537 -12.89 -10.40 44.76
CA THR A 537 -12.01 -10.99 45.77
C THR A 537 -12.63 -12.27 46.31
N THR A 538 -12.19 -13.43 45.82
CA THR A 538 -11.81 -14.67 46.56
C THR A 538 -12.08 -15.97 45.76
N PRO A 539 -11.13 -16.92 45.74
CA PRO A 539 -11.36 -18.27 45.23
C PRO A 539 -12.02 -19.13 46.32
N SER A 540 -13.22 -19.63 46.04
CA SER A 540 -13.83 -20.67 46.88
C SER A 540 -13.43 -22.05 46.39
N SER A 541 -12.62 -22.68 47.21
CA SER A 541 -12.22 -24.08 47.22
C SER A 541 -13.44 -25.01 47.21
N SER A 542 -13.46 -25.95 46.27
CA SER A 542 -14.16 -27.22 46.46
C SER A 542 -13.24 -28.36 46.03
N SER A 543 -12.70 -29.00 47.05
CA SER A 543 -11.85 -30.19 47.04
C SER A 543 -12.61 -31.43 46.54
N THR A 544 -11.97 -32.25 45.70
CA THR A 544 -11.98 -33.72 45.83
C THR A 544 -10.80 -34.33 45.07
N THR A 545 -9.78 -34.69 45.85
CA THR A 545 -8.96 -35.93 45.85
C THR A 545 -8.49 -36.58 44.54
N ALA A 546 -7.18 -36.82 44.55
CA ALA A 546 -6.31 -37.42 43.53
C ALA A 546 -6.47 -38.94 43.30
N ALA A 547 -6.35 -39.35 42.02
CA ALA A 547 -5.43 -40.31 41.37
C ALA A 547 -5.09 -41.69 42.02
N PRO A 548 -4.43 -42.67 41.32
CA PRO A 548 -4.09 -42.80 39.89
C PRO A 548 -4.23 -44.24 39.27
N SER A 549 -3.87 -44.35 37.97
CA SER A 549 -3.22 -45.49 37.27
C SER A 549 -4.02 -46.76 36.90
N SER A 550 -4.08 -47.08 35.61
CA SER A 550 -3.27 -48.17 35.01
C SER A 550 -3.57 -48.42 33.51
N THR A 551 -2.47 -48.64 32.79
CA THR A 551 -2.25 -49.16 31.43
C THR A 551 -3.02 -50.43 31.06
N THR A 552 -3.33 -50.64 29.77
CA THR A 552 -2.78 -51.76 28.95
C THR A 552 -3.32 -51.75 27.52
N ALA A 553 -2.42 -51.97 26.56
CA ALA A 553 -2.71 -52.30 25.16
C ALA A 553 -3.09 -53.78 24.98
N PRO A 554 -3.65 -54.17 23.82
CA PRO A 554 -2.95 -55.11 22.92
C PRO A 554 -3.30 -54.85 21.44
N SER A 555 -2.79 -55.51 20.40
CA SER A 555 -1.55 -56.19 20.02
C SER A 555 -1.76 -56.61 18.56
N LEU A 556 -0.76 -56.50 17.70
CA LEU A 556 -0.79 -57.00 16.31
C LEU A 556 -0.76 -58.54 16.25
N SER A 557 -1.34 -59.12 15.20
CA SER A 557 -0.96 -60.45 14.69
C SER A 557 -1.14 -60.54 13.17
N SER A 558 -0.09 -61.05 12.56
CA SER A 558 0.22 -61.36 11.17
C SER A 558 -0.46 -62.62 10.62
N THR A 559 -0.62 -62.75 9.29
CA THR A 559 -0.16 -63.88 8.44
C THR A 559 -0.65 -63.72 6.97
N THR A 560 0.27 -63.62 5.98
CA THR A 560 0.66 -64.61 4.92
C THR A 560 0.03 -64.44 3.51
N GLN A 561 0.93 -64.49 2.51
CA GLN A 561 0.85 -64.38 1.03
C GLN A 561 0.44 -65.74 0.35
N PRO A 562 0.59 -65.97 -0.99
CA PRO A 562 -0.05 -65.53 -2.27
C PRO A 562 -0.82 -66.73 -2.95
N PRO A 563 -1.11 -66.89 -4.30
CA PRO A 563 -0.80 -66.09 -5.51
C PRO A 563 -1.91 -65.90 -6.59
N ALA A 564 -1.59 -65.00 -7.55
CA ALA A 564 -1.92 -64.90 -8.98
C ALA A 564 -3.26 -65.41 -9.56
N SER A 565 -3.97 -64.56 -10.34
CA SER A 565 -4.15 -64.69 -11.80
C SER A 565 -5.15 -63.67 -12.39
N SER A 566 -4.70 -63.00 -13.46
CA SER A 566 -5.40 -62.52 -14.67
C SER A 566 -6.91 -62.20 -14.71
N SER A 567 -7.16 -61.00 -15.26
CA SER A 567 -8.06 -60.69 -16.38
C SER A 567 -9.40 -59.99 -16.11
N SER A 568 -9.60 -58.95 -16.94
CA SER A 568 -10.87 -58.51 -17.56
C SER A 568 -11.81 -57.64 -16.74
N ALA A 569 -11.94 -56.38 -17.19
CA ALA A 569 -13.05 -55.47 -16.89
C ALA A 569 -14.41 -56.11 -17.27
N PRO A 570 -15.49 -55.72 -16.58
CA PRO A 570 -16.31 -54.65 -17.16
C PRO A 570 -16.89 -53.64 -16.17
N THR A 571 -17.30 -52.53 -16.76
CA THR A 571 -18.02 -51.34 -16.31
C THR A 571 -19.19 -51.58 -15.33
N SER A 572 -19.28 -50.82 -14.23
CA SER A 572 -20.44 -49.98 -13.86
C SER A 572 -20.34 -49.36 -12.44
N THR A 573 -20.39 -48.03 -12.41
CA THR A 573 -21.06 -47.10 -11.47
C THR A 573 -21.00 -47.22 -9.93
N THR A 574 -20.67 -46.06 -9.35
CA THR A 574 -21.01 -45.47 -8.02
C THR A 574 -20.36 -46.13 -6.80
N THR A 575 -19.49 -45.43 -6.08
CA THR A 575 -19.90 -44.31 -5.20
C THR A 575 -18.70 -43.38 -4.97
N SER A 576 -18.81 -42.13 -5.43
CA SER A 576 -17.90 -41.06 -5.01
C SER A 576 -18.31 -40.64 -3.62
N THR A 577 -17.45 -40.89 -2.64
CA THR A 577 -17.53 -40.27 -1.32
C THR A 577 -17.43 -38.76 -1.51
N THR A 578 -18.47 -38.02 -1.15
CA THR A 578 -18.46 -36.56 -1.11
C THR A 578 -17.25 -36.10 -0.27
N PRO A 579 -16.34 -35.27 -0.80
CA PRO A 579 -15.25 -34.73 0.00
C PRO A 579 -15.85 -33.94 1.18
N THR A 580 -15.40 -34.21 2.40
CA THR A 580 -15.89 -33.54 3.61
C THR A 580 -15.37 -32.09 3.76
N THR A 581 -14.49 -31.66 2.86
CA THR A 581 -13.86 -30.33 2.83
C THR A 581 -13.56 -29.94 1.38
N LEU A 582 -13.98 -28.75 0.95
CA LEU A 582 -13.75 -28.24 -0.40
C LEU A 582 -12.34 -27.62 -0.48
N ALA A 583 -11.36 -28.41 -0.90
CA ALA A 583 -9.97 -27.94 -1.04
C ALA A 583 -9.27 -28.55 -2.26
N CYS A 584 -8.60 -27.71 -3.05
CA CYS A 584 -7.75 -28.17 -4.13
C CYS A 584 -6.37 -28.62 -3.62
N PRO A 585 -5.73 -29.61 -4.27
CA PRO A 585 -6.15 -30.30 -5.50
C PRO A 585 -7.18 -31.43 -5.28
N ASN A 586 -7.48 -31.79 -4.04
CA ASN A 586 -8.26 -33.01 -3.72
C ASN A 586 -9.72 -32.99 -4.21
N ALA A 587 -10.28 -31.79 -4.38
CA ALA A 587 -11.65 -31.61 -4.86
C ALA A 587 -11.77 -31.59 -6.39
N ASP A 588 -10.67 -31.75 -7.16
CA ASP A 588 -10.73 -31.64 -8.63
C ASP A 588 -11.71 -32.63 -9.26
N GLY A 589 -12.55 -32.13 -10.17
CA GLY A 589 -13.57 -32.92 -10.86
C GLY A 589 -14.79 -33.30 -10.00
N SER A 590 -14.83 -32.93 -8.72
CA SER A 590 -15.99 -33.16 -7.86
C SER A 590 -17.08 -32.11 -8.10
N ASP A 591 -18.33 -32.49 -7.80
CA ASP A 591 -19.45 -31.56 -7.75
C ASP A 591 -19.67 -31.09 -6.30
N TRP A 592 -19.83 -29.78 -6.11
CA TRP A 592 -20.08 -29.16 -4.81
C TRP A 592 -21.36 -28.35 -4.83
N THR A 593 -22.30 -28.66 -3.93
CA THR A 593 -23.60 -27.99 -3.84
C THR A 593 -23.62 -27.04 -2.64
N LEU A 594 -23.86 -25.75 -2.91
CA LEU A 594 -24.05 -24.74 -1.87
C LEU A 594 -25.37 -24.93 -1.13
N ALA A 595 -25.50 -24.33 0.06
CA ALA A 595 -26.73 -24.38 0.85
C ALA A 595 -27.97 -23.85 0.09
N GLY A 596 -27.76 -22.94 -0.87
CA GLY A 596 -28.80 -22.40 -1.76
C GLY A 596 -29.25 -23.34 -2.90
N GLY A 597 -28.64 -24.52 -3.04
CA GLY A 597 -29.00 -25.55 -4.02
C GLY A 597 -28.27 -25.46 -5.36
N GLN A 598 -27.43 -24.44 -5.57
CA GLN A 598 -26.58 -24.32 -6.77
C GLN A 598 -25.40 -25.27 -6.68
N THR A 599 -25.10 -25.97 -7.76
CA THR A 599 -24.00 -26.94 -7.84
C THR A 599 -22.91 -26.42 -8.76
N PHE A 600 -21.66 -26.50 -8.32
CA PHE A 600 -20.48 -26.20 -9.11
C PHE A 600 -19.71 -27.48 -9.39
N THR A 601 -19.08 -27.59 -10.57
CA THR A 601 -18.02 -28.58 -10.79
C THR A 601 -16.67 -27.93 -10.55
N ILE A 602 -15.91 -28.50 -9.61
CA ILE A 602 -14.60 -27.98 -9.18
C ILE A 602 -13.53 -28.34 -10.20
N ARG A 603 -12.64 -27.39 -10.46
CA ARG A 603 -11.56 -27.45 -11.46
C ARG A 603 -10.29 -26.85 -10.87
N CYS A 604 -9.55 -27.68 -10.15
CA CYS A 604 -8.32 -27.26 -9.50
C CYS A 604 -7.23 -26.95 -10.53
N GLY A 605 -6.45 -25.91 -10.27
CA GLY A 605 -5.41 -25.43 -11.19
C GLY A 605 -5.95 -24.77 -12.46
N LYS A 606 -7.24 -24.40 -12.52
CA LYS A 606 -7.84 -23.80 -13.72
C LYS A 606 -8.28 -22.36 -13.47
N ASP A 607 -7.83 -21.46 -14.34
CA ASP A 607 -8.35 -20.09 -14.46
C ASP A 607 -9.10 -19.92 -15.79
N TYR A 608 -10.24 -19.23 -15.76
CA TYR A 608 -11.06 -18.89 -16.91
C TYR A 608 -10.73 -17.44 -17.30
N GLN A 609 -9.73 -17.25 -18.17
CA GLN A 609 -9.14 -15.93 -18.45
C GLN A 609 -10.08 -14.93 -19.14
N ALA A 610 -11.10 -15.41 -19.86
CA ALA A 610 -12.10 -14.55 -20.50
C ALA A 610 -13.31 -14.31 -19.57
N GLY A 611 -14.02 -13.20 -19.81
CA GLY A 611 -15.32 -12.96 -19.16
C GLY A 611 -15.25 -12.50 -17.70
N GLN A 612 -14.18 -11.83 -17.26
CA GLN A 612 -14.11 -11.33 -15.89
C GLN A 612 -15.10 -10.19 -15.66
N ILE A 613 -16.03 -10.42 -14.74
CA ILE A 613 -17.10 -9.47 -14.40
C ILE A 613 -16.93 -8.82 -13.03
N GLY A 614 -16.01 -9.34 -12.21
CA GLY A 614 -15.70 -8.75 -10.92
C GLY A 614 -14.62 -9.52 -10.18
N VAL A 615 -14.04 -8.88 -9.17
CA VAL A 615 -13.16 -9.50 -8.19
C VAL A 615 -13.67 -9.11 -6.82
N THR A 616 -13.78 -10.07 -5.92
CA THR A 616 -14.14 -9.84 -4.52
C THR A 616 -13.19 -10.61 -3.62
N TRP A 617 -12.98 -10.14 -2.40
CA TRP A 617 -12.36 -10.98 -1.39
C TRP A 617 -13.37 -12.04 -0.93
N ALA A 618 -12.91 -13.27 -0.71
CA ALA A 618 -13.72 -14.35 -0.15
C ALA A 618 -12.95 -15.02 1.00
N ALA A 619 -13.62 -15.24 2.12
CA ALA A 619 -13.02 -15.83 3.32
C ALA A 619 -12.68 -17.32 3.15
N SER A 620 -13.30 -17.99 2.18
CA SER A 620 -13.01 -19.38 1.80
C SER A 620 -13.40 -19.61 0.33
N PHE A 621 -13.07 -20.79 -0.19
CA PHE A 621 -13.47 -21.15 -1.55
C PHE A 621 -15.00 -21.29 -1.68
N GLU A 622 -15.69 -21.81 -0.67
CA GLU A 622 -17.16 -21.86 -0.62
C GLU A 622 -17.76 -20.45 -0.65
N ALA A 623 -17.16 -19.49 0.05
CA ALA A 623 -17.59 -18.09 0.00
C ALA A 623 -17.41 -17.49 -1.40
N CYS A 624 -16.37 -17.90 -2.13
CA CYS A 624 -16.17 -17.50 -3.52
C CYS A 624 -17.24 -18.07 -4.45
N LEU A 625 -17.61 -19.35 -4.28
CA LEU A 625 -18.73 -19.95 -5.01
C LEU A 625 -20.05 -19.21 -4.73
N GLN A 626 -20.30 -18.84 -3.46
CA GLN A 626 -21.50 -18.11 -3.08
C GLN A 626 -21.54 -16.71 -3.71
N ALA A 627 -20.41 -16.00 -3.74
CA ALA A 627 -20.31 -14.69 -4.40
C ALA A 627 -20.64 -14.76 -5.90
N CYS A 628 -20.33 -15.87 -6.56
CA CYS A 628 -20.73 -16.09 -7.95
C CYS A 628 -22.24 -16.26 -8.09
N VAL A 629 -22.88 -17.05 -7.21
CA VAL A 629 -24.35 -17.20 -7.22
C VAL A 629 -25.07 -15.87 -6.99
N ASP A 630 -24.51 -15.03 -6.12
CA ASP A 630 -25.09 -13.72 -5.79
C ASP A 630 -24.86 -12.67 -6.89
N THR A 631 -23.97 -12.96 -7.86
CA THR A 631 -23.63 -12.07 -8.97
C THR A 631 -24.35 -12.52 -10.24
N ALA A 632 -25.29 -11.69 -10.71
CA ALA A 632 -25.99 -11.93 -11.97
C ALA A 632 -24.99 -12.15 -13.12
N THR A 633 -25.24 -13.15 -13.97
CA THR A 633 -24.41 -13.58 -15.11
C THR A 633 -23.12 -14.33 -14.77
N CYS A 634 -22.79 -14.59 -13.50
CA CYS A 634 -21.63 -15.41 -13.17
C CYS A 634 -21.85 -16.89 -13.53
N GLU A 635 -20.93 -17.46 -14.30
CA GLU A 635 -20.93 -18.86 -14.74
C GLU A 635 -19.71 -19.64 -14.22
N ALA A 636 -18.64 -18.96 -13.82
CA ALA A 636 -17.43 -19.61 -13.30
C ALA A 636 -16.69 -18.70 -12.31
N VAL A 637 -15.79 -19.31 -11.52
CA VAL A 637 -14.88 -18.58 -10.64
C VAL A 637 -13.45 -19.09 -10.78
N ALA A 638 -12.51 -18.22 -10.47
CA ALA A 638 -11.13 -18.56 -10.14
C ALA A 638 -10.80 -17.98 -8.77
N TYR A 639 -10.40 -18.82 -7.82
CA TYR A 639 -10.09 -18.41 -6.45
C TYR A 639 -8.59 -18.55 -6.18
N VAL A 640 -7.96 -17.46 -5.74
CA VAL A 640 -6.55 -17.40 -5.36
C VAL A 640 -6.49 -17.17 -3.85
N GLY A 641 -6.50 -18.27 -3.12
CA GLY A 641 -6.49 -18.30 -1.66
C GLY A 641 -6.33 -19.72 -1.12
N GLY A 642 -6.28 -19.85 0.20
CA GLY A 642 -6.31 -21.15 0.88
C GLY A 642 -7.72 -21.57 1.29
N ALA A 643 -7.89 -22.81 1.74
CA ALA A 643 -9.17 -23.33 2.26
C ALA A 643 -9.74 -22.47 3.40
N THR A 644 -8.87 -21.86 4.21
CA THR A 644 -9.24 -21.16 5.46
C THR A 644 -8.57 -19.81 5.66
N THR A 645 -7.70 -19.37 4.75
CA THR A 645 -6.94 -18.11 4.89
C THR A 645 -7.59 -16.93 4.18
N GLY A 646 -8.72 -17.15 3.50
CA GLY A 646 -9.27 -16.22 2.53
C GLY A 646 -8.39 -16.02 1.30
N GLY A 647 -8.93 -15.32 0.31
CA GLY A 647 -8.26 -15.05 -0.95
C GLY A 647 -9.10 -14.21 -1.91
N GLN A 648 -8.50 -13.88 -3.05
CA GLN A 648 -9.21 -13.18 -4.11
C GLN A 648 -10.07 -14.14 -4.92
N CYS A 649 -11.34 -13.81 -5.07
CA CYS A 649 -12.33 -14.52 -5.85
C CYS A 649 -12.64 -13.74 -7.12
N TYR A 650 -12.26 -14.30 -8.26
CA TYR A 650 -12.47 -13.73 -9.58
C TYR A 650 -13.74 -14.33 -10.16
N LEU A 651 -14.75 -13.50 -10.37
CA LEU A 651 -16.05 -13.89 -10.92
C LEU A 651 -16.03 -13.77 -12.45
N LYS A 652 -16.57 -14.79 -13.13
CA LYS A 652 -16.50 -14.90 -14.59
C LYS A 652 -17.88 -15.17 -15.18
N ASP A 653 -18.25 -14.49 -16.26
CA ASP A 653 -19.47 -14.75 -17.05
C ASP A 653 -19.26 -15.76 -18.19
N GLN A 654 -18.08 -16.38 -18.25
CA GLN A 654 -17.73 -17.39 -19.24
C GLN A 654 -17.10 -18.61 -18.58
N SER A 655 -17.61 -19.78 -18.94
CA SER A 655 -17.20 -21.08 -18.40
C SER A 655 -16.31 -21.91 -19.36
N ALA A 656 -15.94 -21.33 -20.51
CA ALA A 656 -15.09 -21.95 -21.53
C ALA A 656 -13.69 -21.32 -21.59
N GLY A 657 -12.71 -22.06 -22.16
CA GLY A 657 -11.38 -21.52 -22.42
C GLY A 657 -10.47 -21.40 -21.18
N SER A 658 -10.53 -22.36 -20.26
CA SER A 658 -9.63 -22.35 -19.10
C SER A 658 -8.18 -22.66 -19.47
N VAL A 659 -7.27 -22.04 -18.72
CA VAL A 659 -5.82 -22.31 -18.76
C VAL A 659 -5.38 -22.93 -17.44
N ASP A 660 -4.25 -23.63 -17.47
CA ASP A 660 -3.62 -24.19 -16.28
C ASP A 660 -2.82 -23.12 -15.53
N VAL A 661 -3.18 -22.86 -14.27
CA VAL A 661 -2.49 -21.94 -13.36
C VAL A 661 -2.33 -22.62 -12.00
N GLU A 662 -1.09 -22.90 -11.62
CA GLU A 662 -0.79 -23.52 -10.33
C GLU A 662 -1.24 -22.61 -9.17
N GLY A 663 -1.88 -23.20 -8.15
CA GLY A 663 -2.40 -22.47 -6.99
C GLY A 663 -3.78 -21.83 -7.17
N VAL A 664 -4.38 -21.86 -8.36
CA VAL A 664 -5.74 -21.34 -8.61
C VAL A 664 -6.78 -22.44 -8.39
N TRP A 665 -7.86 -22.12 -7.69
CA TRP A 665 -8.97 -23.03 -7.45
C TRP A 665 -10.15 -22.58 -8.32
N GLY A 666 -10.35 -23.24 -9.46
CA GLY A 666 -11.42 -22.93 -10.40
C GLY A 666 -12.71 -23.70 -10.09
N ALA A 667 -13.86 -23.15 -10.48
CA ALA A 667 -15.12 -23.88 -10.48
C ALA A 667 -16.10 -23.31 -11.51
N VAL A 668 -16.93 -24.17 -12.08
CA VAL A 668 -17.95 -23.79 -13.08
C VAL A 668 -19.33 -24.10 -12.53
N LEU A 669 -20.23 -23.12 -12.58
CA LEU A 669 -21.62 -23.27 -12.17
C LEU A 669 -22.33 -24.22 -13.15
N ARG A 670 -22.98 -25.24 -12.60
CA ARG A 670 -23.80 -26.15 -13.41
C ARG A 670 -25.16 -25.50 -13.64
N THR A 671 -25.43 -25.17 -14.89
CA THR A 671 -26.74 -24.74 -15.39
C THR A 671 -27.71 -25.90 -15.53
#